data_AF-A0A3L7YH11-F1
#
_entry.id   AF-A0A3L7YH11-F1
#
_cell.length_a   1.000
_cell.length_b   1.000
_cell.length_c   1.000
_cell.angle_alpha   90.00
_cell.angle_beta   90.00
_cell.angle_gamma   90.00
#
_symmetry.space_group_name_H-M   'P 1'
#
loop_
_entity.id
_entity.type
_entity.pdbx_description
1 polymer ?
#
loop_
_entity_poly.entity_id
_entity_poly.type
_entity_poly.pdbx_seq_one_letter_code
_entity_poly.pdbx_strand_id
1 'polypeptide(L)'
;MSAVFRWWPTRVRQMAFPLCLFALLVSLVIYAVPVASAHSYLVRAEPSAGQLLVEAPRVIQLWFSEEPEPRFSQVQLFTTGGSVVQTVQMSVAPEDPRLAVIRLAPLPDGIYTVSWRAVSVVDGHTTAGNFPIGVGIGPETANLASATASDAPSPVATMPQTAIRSLAYLSTSLVAGAIAFGSLVLGPAWARRQAWLGDASAIPTSEISAAFGRLRRIAVAGLAGGTFAALAGAVMQAASSAGTGVWETVARVSDLTSPIPTLLLETRYGQVWGARILGLGLIAVAIASLRHADPVTARGRQRWAVATTFATLWPVTISLNSHSASLPAGITLPVVPLIADWVHLIAAGTWVGGLVALATTINSTRTADRTSNIAFIGAMVGRFSPLALACVLVLALTGAYQSLILAASPGALTGTDHGWGLLLKLGLVAILIGLGAINLIWVRPRLVRRSTDTVSHSGTAGRQVAVLANVVGIEIVLTMSVLVIVGAMTQLQPARDAWAAKTRGIFREVAAEDLSVSLRVNPGETGYNTFSLGMTTRAGKPVTEARKVALILRMRDHEMGDTELVLTPRPDGTFTAGSGVASMVGTFDIEAVIRQDGRDDIRVPYVVDLDVPPMPTPSSTASSAVGKGVPGSPGAYATPIAPAEARALRNPIANTLASAERGRLIYTQSCVTCHGVTGKGDGPSAVAIRPPPADLSTHVSLHTEGELWWWVTNGIAGRPMPAWRDALTDDERWDVVNYMIDEFSPNARRTP
;
A
#
# COMPACT_ATOMS: atom_id res chain seq x y z
N MET A 1 31.91 -19.87 -37.30
CA MET A 1 31.79 -19.29 -35.93
C MET A 1 32.93 -19.68 -34.96
N SER A 2 33.79 -20.67 -35.24
CA SER A 2 34.85 -21.15 -34.32
C SER A 2 36.18 -20.38 -34.33
N ALA A 3 36.43 -19.51 -35.32
CA ALA A 3 37.70 -18.77 -35.47
C ALA A 3 37.72 -17.41 -34.74
N VAL A 4 36.56 -16.75 -34.58
CA VAL A 4 36.47 -15.36 -34.09
C VAL A 4 36.73 -15.25 -32.57
N PHE A 5 36.53 -16.31 -31.80
CA PHE A 5 36.68 -16.28 -30.33
C PHE A 5 38.07 -16.67 -29.80
N ARG A 6 39.09 -16.92 -30.65
CA ARG A 6 40.43 -17.35 -30.18
C ARG A 6 41.23 -16.25 -29.48
N TRP A 7 40.95 -14.98 -29.77
CA TRP A 7 41.70 -13.83 -29.25
C TRP A 7 41.18 -13.29 -27.91
N TRP A 8 40.07 -13.82 -27.41
CA TRP A 8 39.54 -13.41 -26.12
C TRP A 8 40.29 -14.09 -24.98
N PRO A 9 40.66 -13.35 -23.91
CA PRO A 9 41.24 -13.94 -22.71
C PRO A 9 40.40 -15.13 -22.26
N THR A 10 41.03 -16.21 -21.81
CA THR A 10 40.34 -17.46 -21.41
C THR A 10 39.20 -17.23 -20.40
N ARG A 11 39.30 -16.18 -19.58
CA ARG A 11 38.24 -15.73 -18.66
C ARG A 11 36.98 -15.19 -19.37
N VAL A 12 37.13 -14.49 -20.49
CA VAL A 12 36.00 -13.93 -21.26
C VAL A 12 35.24 -15.04 -21.99
N ARG A 13 35.93 -16.04 -22.57
CA ARG A 13 35.28 -17.23 -23.15
C ARG A 13 34.52 -18.07 -22.11
N GLN A 14 35.02 -18.13 -20.88
CA GLN A 14 34.37 -18.85 -19.77
C GLN A 14 33.10 -18.16 -19.28
N MET A 15 32.98 -16.83 -19.44
CA MET A 15 31.78 -16.06 -19.06
C MET A 15 30.81 -15.85 -20.22
N ALA A 16 31.23 -16.05 -21.48
CA ALA A 16 30.37 -15.87 -22.64
C ALA A 16 29.13 -16.79 -22.62
N PHE A 17 29.28 -18.08 -22.28
CA PHE A 17 28.15 -19.01 -22.21
C PHE A 17 27.06 -18.60 -21.19
N PRO A 18 27.37 -18.38 -19.88
CA PRO A 18 26.34 -17.96 -18.92
C PRO A 18 25.76 -16.58 -19.24
N LEU A 19 26.54 -15.66 -19.82
CA LEU A 19 26.03 -14.35 -20.24
C LEU A 19 25.06 -14.47 -21.42
N CYS A 20 25.37 -15.28 -22.43
CA CYS A 20 24.46 -15.56 -23.55
C CYS A 20 23.19 -16.29 -23.07
N LEU A 21 23.34 -17.25 -22.14
CA LEU A 21 22.20 -17.94 -21.53
C LEU A 21 21.31 -16.95 -20.76
N PHE A 22 21.91 -16.07 -19.95
CA PHE A 22 21.19 -15.03 -19.22
C PHE A 22 20.44 -14.09 -20.20
N ALA A 23 21.13 -13.57 -21.22
CA ALA A 23 20.53 -12.68 -22.21
C ALA A 23 19.39 -13.34 -22.99
N LEU A 24 19.55 -14.61 -23.39
CA LEU A 24 18.51 -15.40 -24.05
C LEU A 24 17.28 -15.56 -23.16
N LEU A 25 17.48 -15.96 -21.89
CA LEU A 25 16.38 -16.17 -20.95
C LEU A 25 15.66 -14.86 -20.60
N VAL A 26 16.39 -13.75 -20.42
CA VAL A 26 15.78 -12.42 -20.22
C VAL A 26 14.95 -12.03 -21.44
N SER A 27 15.48 -12.22 -22.65
CA SER A 27 14.77 -11.91 -23.89
C SER A 27 13.49 -12.74 -24.05
N LEU A 28 13.53 -14.01 -23.67
CA LEU A 28 12.38 -14.91 -23.68
C LEU A 28 11.31 -14.47 -22.67
N VAL A 29 11.71 -14.05 -21.47
CA VAL A 29 10.78 -13.52 -20.44
C VAL A 29 10.14 -12.21 -20.89
N ILE A 30 10.92 -11.30 -21.50
CA ILE A 30 10.40 -10.02 -22.04
C ILE A 30 9.39 -10.26 -23.16
N TYR A 31 9.65 -11.24 -24.04
CA TYR A 31 8.77 -11.56 -25.15
C TYR A 31 7.50 -12.31 -24.73
N ALA A 32 7.60 -13.17 -23.71
CA ALA A 32 6.52 -14.08 -23.33
C ALA A 32 5.47 -13.47 -22.38
N VAL A 33 5.70 -12.28 -21.81
CA VAL A 33 4.78 -11.71 -20.80
C VAL A 33 4.26 -10.34 -21.23
N PRO A 34 3.04 -10.27 -21.79
CA PRO A 34 2.34 -9.00 -21.98
C PRO A 34 2.17 -8.33 -20.61
N VAL A 35 2.65 -7.10 -20.47
CA VAL A 35 2.44 -6.27 -19.28
C VAL A 35 1.08 -5.58 -19.45
N ALA A 36 0.01 -6.30 -19.14
CA ALA A 36 -1.33 -5.74 -19.05
C ALA A 36 -1.65 -5.39 -17.59
N SER A 37 -2.47 -4.36 -17.39
CA SER A 37 -2.98 -3.98 -16.07
C SER A 37 -3.76 -5.16 -15.46
N ALA A 38 -3.60 -5.34 -14.16
CA ALA A 38 -3.71 -6.66 -13.54
C ALA A 38 -4.69 -6.68 -12.36
N HIS A 39 -5.81 -5.95 -12.37
CA HIS A 39 -6.83 -6.15 -11.33
C HIS A 39 -8.22 -5.88 -11.90
N SER A 40 -9.19 -6.76 -11.64
CA SER A 40 -10.60 -6.58 -12.03
C SER A 40 -11.40 -5.90 -10.91
N TYR A 41 -11.26 -4.59 -10.77
CA TYR A 41 -12.13 -3.81 -9.89
C TYR A 41 -13.45 -3.51 -10.59
N LEU A 42 -14.57 -3.54 -9.86
CA LEU A 42 -15.84 -3.09 -10.39
C LEU A 42 -15.75 -1.58 -10.67
N VAL A 43 -15.95 -1.20 -11.92
CA VAL A 43 -15.96 0.20 -12.38
C VAL A 43 -17.39 0.72 -12.41
N ARG A 44 -18.34 -0.11 -12.88
CA ARG A 44 -19.75 0.23 -13.04
C ARG A 44 -20.62 -1.02 -12.92
N ALA A 45 -21.85 -0.85 -12.43
CA ALA A 45 -22.88 -1.90 -12.41
C ALA A 45 -24.20 -1.36 -12.97
N GLU A 46 -24.97 -2.25 -13.59
CA GLU A 46 -26.33 -2.00 -14.07
C GLU A 46 -27.18 -3.26 -13.82
N PRO A 47 -28.18 -3.24 -12.92
CA PRO A 47 -28.63 -2.12 -12.09
C PRO A 47 -27.52 -1.54 -11.20
N SER A 48 -27.55 -0.23 -10.99
CA SER A 48 -26.56 0.46 -10.15
C SER A 48 -26.74 0.12 -8.67
N ALA A 49 -25.67 0.27 -7.90
CA ALA A 49 -25.72 0.08 -6.45
C ALA A 49 -26.82 0.94 -5.79
N GLY A 50 -27.75 0.29 -5.08
CA GLY A 50 -28.90 0.91 -4.42
C GLY A 50 -30.09 1.21 -5.33
N GLN A 51 -30.07 0.78 -6.60
CA GLN A 51 -31.16 1.08 -7.54
C GLN A 51 -32.46 0.33 -7.15
N LEU A 52 -33.57 1.07 -7.12
CA LEU A 52 -34.92 0.51 -7.01
C LEU A 52 -35.48 0.25 -8.40
N LEU A 53 -35.92 -0.98 -8.63
CA LEU A 53 -36.41 -1.47 -9.91
C LEU A 53 -37.90 -1.78 -9.78
N VAL A 54 -38.69 -1.27 -10.71
CA VAL A 54 -40.13 -1.54 -10.77
C VAL A 54 -40.39 -3.01 -11.10
N GLU A 55 -39.54 -3.61 -11.93
CA GLU A 55 -39.59 -5.02 -12.30
C GLU A 55 -38.24 -5.71 -12.06
N ALA A 56 -38.29 -7.02 -11.80
CA ALA A 56 -37.08 -7.83 -11.61
C ALA A 56 -36.15 -7.77 -12.84
N PRO A 57 -34.86 -7.42 -12.67
CA PRO A 57 -33.92 -7.41 -13.78
C PRO A 57 -33.67 -8.85 -14.23
N ARG A 58 -33.77 -9.09 -15.54
CA ARG A 58 -33.40 -10.39 -16.13
C ARG A 58 -31.88 -10.55 -16.27
N VAL A 59 -31.16 -9.44 -16.23
CA VAL A 59 -29.72 -9.37 -16.42
C VAL A 59 -29.14 -8.33 -15.47
N ILE A 60 -28.03 -8.69 -14.80
CA ILE A 60 -27.12 -7.74 -14.17
C ILE A 60 -25.87 -7.65 -15.04
N GLN A 61 -25.41 -6.44 -15.30
CA GLN A 61 -24.21 -6.11 -16.06
C GLN A 61 -23.20 -5.45 -15.12
N LEU A 62 -21.97 -5.98 -15.11
CA LEU A 62 -20.87 -5.48 -14.30
C LEU A 62 -19.68 -5.18 -15.21
N TRP A 63 -19.23 -3.93 -15.24
CA TRP A 63 -18.02 -3.52 -15.95
C TRP A 63 -16.84 -3.52 -15.00
N PHE A 64 -15.80 -4.23 -15.37
CA PHE A 64 -14.57 -4.31 -14.61
C PHE A 64 -13.45 -3.47 -15.24
N SER A 65 -12.47 -3.08 -14.43
CA SER A 65 -11.25 -2.43 -14.95
C SER A 65 -10.43 -3.36 -15.84
N GLU A 66 -10.59 -4.68 -15.67
CA GLU A 66 -9.96 -5.74 -16.47
C GLU A 66 -10.89 -6.95 -16.61
N GLU A 67 -10.63 -7.77 -17.63
CA GLU A 67 -11.43 -8.96 -17.96
C GLU A 67 -11.50 -9.96 -16.78
N PRO A 68 -12.71 -10.27 -16.27
CA PRO A 68 -12.90 -11.33 -15.29
C PRO A 68 -12.97 -12.70 -15.98
N GLU A 69 -12.32 -13.71 -15.38
CA GLU A 69 -12.35 -15.10 -15.80
C GLU A 69 -13.73 -15.71 -15.46
N PRO A 70 -14.59 -16.00 -16.45
CA PRO A 70 -15.99 -16.40 -16.23
C PRO A 70 -16.15 -17.66 -15.37
N ARG A 71 -15.22 -18.63 -15.46
CA ARG A 71 -15.32 -19.91 -14.74
C ARG A 71 -15.04 -19.81 -13.23
N PHE A 72 -14.45 -18.70 -12.81
CA PHE A 72 -14.06 -18.43 -11.42
C PHE A 72 -14.70 -17.16 -10.86
N SER A 73 -15.43 -16.44 -11.68
CA SER A 73 -16.10 -15.21 -11.31
C SER A 73 -17.59 -15.48 -11.17
N GLN A 74 -18.16 -15.11 -10.04
CA GLN A 74 -19.54 -15.42 -9.71
C GLN A 74 -20.24 -14.25 -9.04
N VAL A 75 -21.56 -14.24 -9.17
CA VAL A 75 -22.46 -13.35 -8.44
C VAL A 75 -23.39 -14.20 -7.59
N GLN A 76 -23.51 -13.84 -6.33
CA GLN A 76 -24.47 -14.39 -5.39
C GLN A 76 -25.46 -13.29 -5.01
N LEU A 77 -26.75 -13.60 -5.12
CA LEU A 77 -27.81 -12.75 -4.63
C LEU A 77 -28.25 -13.27 -3.26
N PHE A 78 -28.27 -12.38 -2.28
CA PHE A 78 -28.75 -12.66 -0.93
C PHE A 78 -30.06 -11.92 -0.66
N THR A 79 -30.97 -12.50 0.10
CA THR A 79 -32.08 -11.76 0.69
C THR A 79 -31.60 -10.92 1.87
N THR A 80 -32.44 -10.03 2.38
CA THR A 80 -32.25 -9.29 3.64
C THR A 80 -31.96 -10.20 4.84
N GLY A 81 -32.43 -11.44 4.84
CA GLY A 81 -32.17 -12.42 5.90
C GLY A 81 -30.81 -13.12 5.82
N GLY A 82 -29.96 -12.77 4.84
CA GLY A 82 -28.66 -13.41 4.61
C GLY A 82 -28.73 -14.76 3.89
N SER A 83 -29.92 -15.19 3.46
CA SER A 83 -30.10 -16.43 2.69
C SER A 83 -29.72 -16.21 1.22
N VAL A 84 -28.95 -17.14 0.64
CA VAL A 84 -28.62 -17.12 -0.79
C VAL A 84 -29.87 -17.45 -1.62
N VAL A 85 -30.28 -16.52 -2.48
CA VAL A 85 -31.38 -16.67 -3.44
C VAL A 85 -30.91 -17.38 -4.69
N GLN A 86 -29.79 -16.92 -5.23
CA GLN A 86 -29.23 -17.44 -6.47
C GLN A 86 -27.71 -17.30 -6.46
N THR A 87 -27.01 -18.31 -6.97
CA THR A 87 -25.59 -18.21 -7.34
C THR A 87 -25.50 -18.36 -8.84
N VAL A 88 -24.90 -17.39 -9.52
CA VAL A 88 -24.78 -17.32 -10.97
C VAL A 88 -23.32 -17.14 -11.35
N GLN A 89 -22.82 -18.00 -12.23
CA GLN A 89 -21.50 -17.81 -12.83
C GLN A 89 -21.54 -16.62 -13.80
N MET A 90 -20.52 -15.79 -13.79
CA MET A 90 -20.43 -14.68 -14.74
C MET A 90 -20.24 -15.23 -16.15
N SER A 91 -20.80 -14.54 -17.15
CA SER A 91 -20.43 -14.69 -18.55
C SER A 91 -19.88 -13.38 -19.05
N VAL A 92 -18.88 -13.36 -19.93
CA VAL A 92 -18.38 -12.12 -20.52
C VAL A 92 -19.02 -11.85 -21.88
N ALA A 93 -19.27 -10.58 -22.20
CA ALA A 93 -19.81 -10.21 -23.50
C ALA A 93 -18.74 -10.43 -24.60
N PRO A 94 -19.08 -11.06 -25.74
CA PRO A 94 -18.12 -11.28 -26.83
C PRO A 94 -17.53 -9.99 -27.41
N GLU A 95 -18.28 -8.88 -27.30
CA GLU A 95 -17.92 -7.57 -27.86
C GLU A 95 -17.13 -6.70 -26.88
N ASP A 96 -17.21 -6.99 -25.58
CA ASP A 96 -16.45 -6.32 -24.53
C ASP A 96 -16.09 -7.33 -23.42
N PRO A 97 -14.84 -7.85 -23.39
CA PRO A 97 -14.42 -8.83 -22.40
C PRO A 97 -14.38 -8.28 -20.96
N ARG A 98 -14.49 -6.96 -20.76
CA ARG A 98 -14.58 -6.34 -19.43
C ARG A 98 -16.01 -6.27 -18.88
N LEU A 99 -17.00 -6.55 -19.73
CA LEU A 99 -18.41 -6.57 -19.38
C LEU A 99 -18.83 -7.99 -18.99
N ALA A 100 -19.03 -8.21 -17.69
CA ALA A 100 -19.67 -9.41 -17.20
C ALA A 100 -21.19 -9.26 -17.24
N VAL A 101 -21.85 -10.22 -17.88
CA VAL A 101 -23.29 -10.37 -18.01
C VAL A 101 -23.74 -11.54 -17.14
N ILE A 102 -24.66 -11.27 -16.23
CA ILE A 102 -25.19 -12.22 -15.26
C ILE A 102 -26.69 -12.36 -15.53
N ARG A 103 -27.10 -13.53 -16.03
CA ARG A 103 -28.50 -13.81 -16.33
C ARG A 103 -29.21 -14.38 -15.10
N LEU A 104 -30.25 -13.70 -14.67
CA LEU A 104 -30.99 -14.04 -13.46
C LEU A 104 -32.21 -14.89 -13.77
N ALA A 105 -32.59 -15.75 -12.82
CA ALA A 105 -33.94 -16.31 -12.80
C ALA A 105 -34.92 -15.20 -12.33
N PRO A 106 -36.23 -15.34 -12.59
CA PRO A 106 -37.22 -14.38 -12.08
C PRO A 106 -37.08 -14.22 -10.57
N LEU A 107 -36.93 -12.96 -10.12
CA LEU A 107 -36.83 -12.61 -8.71
C LEU A 107 -38.20 -12.12 -8.21
N PRO A 108 -38.67 -12.60 -7.04
CA PRO A 108 -39.79 -11.98 -6.35
C PRO A 108 -39.50 -10.52 -5.95
N ASP A 109 -40.52 -9.79 -5.57
CA ASP A 109 -40.35 -8.46 -4.99
C ASP A 109 -39.59 -8.55 -3.66
N GLY A 110 -38.61 -7.68 -3.46
CA GLY A 110 -37.75 -7.66 -2.28
C GLY A 110 -36.44 -6.91 -2.50
N ILE A 111 -35.63 -6.84 -1.43
CA ILE A 111 -34.26 -6.31 -1.52
C ILE A 111 -33.29 -7.46 -1.61
N TYR A 112 -32.34 -7.28 -2.51
CA TYR A 112 -31.30 -8.26 -2.76
C TYR A 112 -29.94 -7.62 -2.62
N THR A 113 -29.01 -8.31 -1.95
CA THR A 113 -27.59 -7.94 -1.98
C THR A 113 -26.91 -8.71 -3.10
N VAL A 114 -26.43 -7.98 -4.11
CA VAL A 114 -25.60 -8.50 -5.18
C VAL A 114 -24.18 -8.56 -4.67
N SER A 115 -23.75 -9.73 -4.22
CA SER A 115 -22.36 -10.01 -3.86
C SER A 115 -21.64 -10.58 -5.06
N TRP A 116 -20.57 -9.93 -5.50
CA TRP A 116 -19.78 -10.36 -6.64
C TRP A 116 -18.37 -10.72 -6.19
N ARG A 117 -17.81 -11.70 -6.90
CA ARG A 117 -16.43 -12.11 -6.79
C ARG A 117 -15.90 -12.31 -8.20
N ALA A 118 -14.82 -11.62 -8.53
CA ALA A 118 -14.20 -11.69 -9.83
C ALA A 118 -12.75 -12.13 -9.70
N VAL A 119 -12.29 -12.97 -10.63
CA VAL A 119 -10.89 -13.38 -10.75
C VAL A 119 -10.37 -12.81 -12.06
N SER A 120 -9.31 -11.99 -12.04
CA SER A 120 -8.79 -11.44 -13.29
C SER A 120 -8.11 -12.51 -14.15
N VAL A 121 -8.37 -12.50 -15.46
CA VAL A 121 -7.66 -13.38 -16.43
C VAL A 121 -6.15 -13.05 -16.48
N VAL A 122 -5.78 -11.81 -16.16
CA VAL A 122 -4.42 -11.29 -16.29
C VAL A 122 -3.52 -11.71 -15.13
N ASP A 123 -3.98 -11.64 -13.89
CA ASP A 123 -3.11 -11.91 -12.73
C ASP A 123 -3.65 -12.97 -11.76
N GLY A 124 -4.87 -13.45 -12.00
CA GLY A 124 -5.52 -14.45 -11.17
C GLY A 124 -5.86 -13.96 -9.77
N HIS A 125 -5.69 -12.67 -9.45
CA HIS A 125 -6.12 -12.13 -8.18
C HIS A 125 -7.64 -12.07 -8.11
N THR A 126 -8.15 -12.39 -6.93
CA THR A 126 -9.57 -12.35 -6.63
C THR A 126 -9.91 -10.99 -6.02
N THR A 127 -10.82 -10.27 -6.65
CA THR A 127 -11.49 -9.11 -6.10
C THR A 127 -12.92 -9.50 -5.72
N ALA A 128 -13.45 -8.86 -4.70
CA ALA A 128 -14.83 -9.06 -4.29
C ALA A 128 -15.43 -7.74 -3.84
N GLY A 129 -16.75 -7.66 -3.92
CA GLY A 129 -17.52 -6.53 -3.44
C GLY A 129 -18.99 -6.89 -3.42
N ASN A 130 -19.80 -5.99 -2.90
CA ASN A 130 -21.24 -6.20 -2.88
C ASN A 130 -21.96 -4.86 -3.00
N PHE A 131 -23.22 -4.90 -3.42
CA PHE A 131 -24.10 -3.75 -3.42
C PHE A 131 -25.57 -4.20 -3.37
N PRO A 132 -26.47 -3.42 -2.76
CA PRO A 132 -27.90 -3.74 -2.73
C PRO A 132 -28.61 -3.35 -4.04
N ILE A 133 -29.72 -4.03 -4.35
CA ILE A 133 -30.73 -3.67 -5.36
C ILE A 133 -32.13 -3.92 -4.79
N GLY A 134 -33.10 -3.07 -5.13
CA GLY A 134 -34.51 -3.27 -4.77
C GLY A 134 -35.33 -3.69 -5.98
N VAL A 135 -36.23 -4.67 -5.84
CA VAL A 135 -37.11 -5.15 -6.91
C VAL A 135 -38.56 -5.09 -6.43
N GLY A 136 -39.45 -4.42 -7.17
CA GLY A 136 -40.90 -4.39 -6.93
C GLY A 136 -41.32 -3.85 -5.56
N ILE A 137 -40.41 -3.17 -4.86
CA ILE A 137 -40.61 -2.65 -3.52
C ILE A 137 -40.83 -1.13 -3.54
N GLY A 138 -41.80 -0.66 -2.75
CA GLY A 138 -41.96 0.75 -2.44
C GLY A 138 -40.77 1.29 -1.64
N PRO A 139 -40.48 2.60 -1.70
CA PRO A 139 -39.27 3.21 -1.13
C PRO A 139 -39.09 2.98 0.38
N GLU A 140 -40.13 2.60 1.12
CA GLU A 140 -40.10 2.37 2.57
C GLU A 140 -39.45 1.04 3.00
N THR A 141 -39.45 -0.01 2.17
CA THR A 141 -38.90 -1.32 2.59
C THR A 141 -37.41 -1.45 2.35
N ALA A 142 -36.85 -0.71 1.36
CA ALA A 142 -35.44 -0.67 0.98
C ALA A 142 -34.45 -0.34 2.13
N ASN A 143 -34.99 0.18 3.24
CA ASN A 143 -34.27 0.70 4.41
C ASN A 143 -33.66 -0.36 5.33
N LEU A 144 -34.02 -1.64 5.19
CA LEU A 144 -33.59 -2.70 6.12
C LEU A 144 -32.32 -3.48 5.68
N ALA A 145 -31.81 -3.27 4.45
CA ALA A 145 -30.77 -4.13 3.87
C ALA A 145 -29.35 -3.55 3.88
N SER A 146 -29.17 -2.24 4.12
CA SER A 146 -27.84 -1.60 4.08
C SER A 146 -26.96 -1.93 5.30
N ALA A 147 -27.50 -2.58 6.34
CA ALA A 147 -26.84 -2.75 7.63
C ALA A 147 -25.91 -3.99 7.75
N THR A 148 -25.69 -4.80 6.72
CA THR A 148 -24.85 -6.00 6.82
C THR A 148 -23.96 -6.22 5.61
N ALA A 149 -22.87 -5.44 5.52
CA ALA A 149 -21.78 -5.73 4.60
C ALA A 149 -20.42 -5.32 5.19
N SER A 150 -19.92 -6.07 6.17
CA SER A 150 -18.52 -5.95 6.61
C SER A 150 -17.93 -7.30 6.99
N ASP A 151 -17.90 -8.25 6.05
CA ASP A 151 -16.93 -9.35 6.14
C ASP A 151 -15.71 -9.03 5.27
N ALA A 152 -14.96 -8.01 5.69
CA ALA A 152 -13.54 -7.99 5.39
C ALA A 152 -12.92 -9.20 6.11
N PRO A 153 -12.19 -10.11 5.43
CA PRO A 153 -11.63 -11.28 6.07
C PRO A 153 -10.78 -10.88 7.27
N SER A 154 -11.06 -11.50 8.42
CA SER A 154 -10.38 -11.15 9.68
C SER A 154 -8.85 -11.29 9.57
N PRO A 155 -8.06 -10.53 10.35
CA PRO A 155 -6.60 -10.65 10.39
C PRO A 155 -6.08 -12.06 10.67
N VAL A 156 -6.91 -12.93 11.26
CA VAL A 156 -6.58 -14.33 11.56
C VAL A 156 -6.70 -15.21 10.30
N ALA A 157 -7.58 -14.87 9.35
CA ALA A 157 -7.78 -15.62 8.11
C ALA A 157 -6.63 -15.46 7.09
N THR A 158 -5.82 -14.38 7.20
CA THR A 158 -4.71 -14.05 6.28
C THR A 158 -3.33 -14.54 6.74
N MET A 159 -3.23 -15.08 7.96
CA MET A 159 -1.99 -15.62 8.55
C MET A 159 -1.31 -16.70 7.67
N PRO A 160 -2.02 -17.69 7.10
CA PRO A 160 -1.37 -18.72 6.28
C PRO A 160 -0.77 -18.16 4.98
N GLN A 161 -1.44 -17.20 4.33
CA GLN A 161 -0.94 -16.52 3.14
C GLN A 161 0.31 -15.70 3.46
N THR A 162 0.32 -15.01 4.59
CA THR A 162 1.48 -14.26 5.10
C THR A 162 2.67 -15.18 5.32
N ALA A 163 2.46 -16.34 5.95
CA ALA A 163 3.51 -17.32 6.19
C ALA A 163 4.10 -17.87 4.89
N ILE A 164 3.26 -18.23 3.91
CA ILE A 164 3.70 -18.74 2.61
C ILE A 164 4.52 -17.71 1.84
N ARG A 165 4.07 -16.45 1.80
CA ARG A 165 4.79 -15.37 1.11
C ARG A 165 6.13 -15.05 1.80
N SER A 166 6.13 -14.97 3.13
CA SER A 166 7.35 -14.79 3.92
C SER A 166 8.35 -15.91 3.67
N LEU A 167 7.88 -17.16 3.61
CA LEU A 167 8.70 -18.32 3.28
C LEU A 167 9.23 -18.26 1.85
N ALA A 168 8.44 -17.79 0.87
CA ALA A 168 8.90 -17.61 -0.50
C ALA A 168 10.05 -16.58 -0.60
N TYR A 169 9.93 -15.44 0.10
CA TYR A 169 10.99 -14.43 0.15
C TYR A 169 12.25 -14.90 0.89
N LEU A 170 12.08 -15.62 2.00
CA LEU A 170 13.19 -16.24 2.71
C LEU A 170 13.91 -17.27 1.82
N SER A 171 13.15 -18.15 1.19
CA SER A 171 13.66 -19.20 0.30
C SER A 171 14.46 -18.63 -0.86
N THR A 172 13.91 -17.59 -1.51
CA THR A 172 14.60 -16.84 -2.56
C THR A 172 15.91 -16.25 -2.05
N SER A 173 15.89 -15.67 -0.85
CA SER A 173 17.08 -15.09 -0.22
C SER A 173 18.15 -16.13 0.07
N LEU A 174 17.79 -17.27 0.66
CA LEU A 174 18.72 -18.34 0.98
C LEU A 174 19.39 -18.93 -0.28
N VAL A 175 18.63 -19.15 -1.36
CA VAL A 175 19.17 -19.64 -2.63
C VAL A 175 20.11 -18.61 -3.27
N ALA A 176 19.62 -17.39 -3.48
CA ALA A 176 20.38 -16.33 -4.14
C ALA A 176 21.65 -15.98 -3.35
N GLY A 177 21.52 -15.77 -2.04
CA GLY A 177 22.62 -15.41 -1.17
C GLY A 177 23.66 -16.53 -1.00
N ALA A 178 23.26 -17.80 -0.85
CA ALA A 178 24.24 -18.89 -0.74
C ALA A 178 25.04 -19.08 -2.04
N ILE A 179 24.39 -18.96 -3.20
CA ILE A 179 25.03 -19.09 -4.51
C ILE A 179 25.95 -17.89 -4.78
N ALA A 180 25.47 -16.66 -4.57
CA ALA A 180 26.24 -15.44 -4.75
C ALA A 180 27.42 -15.35 -3.77
N PHE A 181 27.22 -15.71 -2.50
CA PHE A 181 28.31 -15.75 -1.52
C PHE A 181 29.37 -16.79 -1.90
N GLY A 182 28.96 -17.99 -2.34
CA GLY A 182 29.89 -19.02 -2.79
C GLY A 182 30.74 -18.58 -3.99
N SER A 183 30.12 -17.94 -4.99
CA SER A 183 30.78 -17.54 -6.24
C SER A 183 31.59 -16.24 -6.13
N LEU A 184 31.07 -15.22 -5.43
CA LEU A 184 31.66 -13.87 -5.39
C LEU A 184 32.52 -13.62 -4.16
N VAL A 185 32.29 -14.35 -3.06
CA VAL A 185 32.99 -14.13 -1.78
C VAL A 185 33.89 -15.31 -1.43
N LEU A 186 33.30 -16.49 -1.19
CA LEU A 186 34.02 -17.63 -0.64
C LEU A 186 35.07 -18.18 -1.61
N GLY A 187 34.71 -18.42 -2.88
CA GLY A 187 35.64 -18.90 -3.90
C GLY A 187 36.85 -17.97 -4.11
N PRO A 188 36.65 -16.66 -4.35
CA PRO A 188 37.74 -15.71 -4.50
C PRO A 188 38.57 -15.48 -3.21
N ALA A 189 37.94 -15.53 -2.03
CA ALA A 189 38.67 -15.47 -0.76
C ALA A 189 39.55 -16.71 -0.56
N TRP A 190 39.04 -17.88 -0.97
CA TRP A 190 39.78 -19.14 -0.94
C TRP A 190 40.98 -19.16 -1.88
N ALA A 191 40.79 -18.76 -3.15
CA ALA A 191 41.88 -18.69 -4.12
C ALA A 191 43.02 -17.73 -3.66
N ARG A 192 42.66 -16.63 -2.99
CA ARG A 192 43.63 -15.70 -2.39
C ARG A 192 44.37 -16.33 -1.20
N ARG A 193 43.69 -17.11 -0.36
CA ARG A 193 44.30 -17.81 0.79
C ARG A 193 45.31 -18.87 0.33
N GLN A 194 45.00 -19.65 -0.70
CA GLN A 194 45.95 -20.60 -1.31
C GLN A 194 47.22 -19.91 -1.82
N ALA A 195 47.07 -18.77 -2.50
CA ALA A 195 48.22 -18.01 -2.99
C ALA A 195 49.10 -17.42 -1.87
N TRP A 196 48.53 -17.15 -0.69
CA TRP A 196 49.24 -16.55 0.45
C TRP A 196 49.99 -17.59 1.30
N LEU A 197 49.44 -18.80 1.43
CA LEU A 197 49.95 -19.85 2.32
C LEU A 197 50.99 -20.78 1.66
N GLY A 198 51.12 -20.76 0.32
CA GLY A 198 51.96 -21.71 -0.42
C GLY A 198 51.56 -23.17 -0.19
N ASP A 199 52.36 -24.13 -0.67
CA ASP A 199 52.14 -25.57 -0.43
C ASP A 199 52.33 -26.00 1.03
N ALA A 200 52.98 -25.17 1.86
CA ALA A 200 53.53 -25.57 3.16
C ALA A 200 52.56 -25.47 4.36
N SER A 201 51.37 -24.87 4.20
CA SER A 201 50.37 -24.77 5.29
C SER A 201 48.96 -25.13 4.81
N ALA A 202 48.86 -26.33 4.23
CA ALA A 202 47.63 -26.88 3.70
C ALA A 202 46.58 -27.06 4.82
N ILE A 203 45.62 -26.14 4.90
CA ILE A 203 44.33 -26.45 5.54
C ILE A 203 43.77 -27.66 4.81
N PRO A 204 43.34 -28.72 5.52
CA PRO A 204 42.85 -29.91 4.86
C PRO A 204 41.68 -29.53 3.93
N THR A 205 41.75 -29.99 2.68
CA THR A 205 40.74 -29.75 1.62
C THR A 205 39.32 -30.09 2.06
N SER A 206 39.17 -30.90 3.11
CA SER A 206 37.93 -31.24 3.78
C SER A 206 37.22 -30.05 4.44
N GLU A 207 37.94 -29.07 5.02
CA GLU A 207 37.30 -27.92 5.70
C GLU A 207 36.60 -26.98 4.70
N ILE A 208 37.23 -26.74 3.55
CA ILE A 208 36.69 -25.93 2.46
C ILE A 208 35.54 -26.66 1.78
N SER A 209 35.73 -27.95 1.49
CA SER A 209 34.67 -28.80 0.96
C SER A 209 33.46 -28.81 1.89
N ALA A 210 33.68 -28.77 3.22
CA ALA A 210 32.62 -28.64 4.20
C ALA A 210 31.95 -27.26 4.19
N ALA A 211 32.70 -26.17 3.98
CA ALA A 211 32.13 -24.81 3.85
C ALA A 211 31.24 -24.69 2.61
N PHE A 212 31.70 -25.12 1.43
CA PHE A 212 30.87 -25.17 0.23
C PHE A 212 29.71 -26.17 0.37
N GLY A 213 29.91 -27.28 1.07
CA GLY A 213 28.85 -28.22 1.41
C GLY A 213 27.77 -27.61 2.32
N ARG A 214 28.12 -26.72 3.25
CA ARG A 214 27.18 -25.94 4.06
C ARG A 214 26.39 -24.94 3.21
N LEU A 215 27.05 -24.18 2.34
CA LEU A 215 26.37 -23.27 1.41
C LEU A 215 25.39 -24.02 0.51
N ARG A 216 25.80 -25.18 -0.02
CA ARG A 216 24.91 -26.04 -0.80
C ARG A 216 23.71 -26.50 0.02
N ARG A 217 23.88 -26.89 1.29
CA ARG A 217 22.75 -27.25 2.18
C ARG A 217 21.80 -26.09 2.42
N ILE A 218 22.31 -24.86 2.60
CA ILE A 218 21.47 -23.65 2.71
C ILE A 218 20.68 -23.45 1.40
N ALA A 219 21.33 -23.57 0.25
CA ALA A 219 20.66 -23.43 -1.05
C ALA A 219 19.61 -24.53 -1.28
N VAL A 220 19.88 -25.79 -0.87
CA VAL A 220 18.89 -26.89 -0.93
C VAL A 220 17.72 -26.64 0.03
N ALA A 221 17.97 -26.16 1.24
CA ALA A 221 16.91 -25.82 2.19
C ALA A 221 16.03 -24.67 1.66
N GLY A 222 16.66 -23.63 1.10
CA GLY A 222 15.95 -22.55 0.42
C GLY A 222 15.16 -23.05 -0.79
N LEU A 223 15.72 -23.95 -1.59
CA LEU A 223 15.01 -24.57 -2.72
C LEU A 223 13.79 -25.35 -2.25
N ALA A 224 13.92 -26.20 -1.23
CA ALA A 224 12.82 -26.99 -0.68
C ALA A 224 11.70 -26.10 -0.10
N GLY A 225 12.07 -25.07 0.67
CA GLY A 225 11.12 -24.07 1.17
C GLY A 225 10.44 -23.31 0.03
N GLY A 226 11.17 -22.97 -1.03
CA GLY A 226 10.65 -22.28 -2.21
C GLY A 226 9.67 -23.13 -3.01
N THR A 227 9.98 -24.42 -3.20
CA THR A 227 9.05 -25.39 -3.81
C THR A 227 7.77 -25.49 -2.99
N PHE A 228 7.90 -25.69 -1.66
CA PHE A 228 6.75 -25.80 -0.79
C PHE A 228 5.89 -24.52 -0.84
N ALA A 229 6.50 -23.34 -0.74
CA ALA A 229 5.79 -22.07 -0.82
C ALA A 229 5.10 -21.86 -2.19
N ALA A 230 5.74 -22.27 -3.29
CA ALA A 230 5.15 -22.20 -4.62
C ALA A 230 3.95 -23.15 -4.81
N LEU A 231 4.03 -24.36 -4.26
CA LEU A 231 2.93 -25.33 -4.30
C LEU A 231 1.78 -24.90 -3.38
N ALA A 232 2.09 -24.59 -2.12
CA ALA A 232 1.10 -24.13 -1.15
C ALA A 232 0.42 -22.82 -1.59
N GLY A 233 1.19 -21.89 -2.17
CA GLY A 233 0.67 -20.65 -2.73
C GLY A 233 -0.30 -20.88 -3.90
N ALA A 234 -0.02 -21.83 -4.79
CA ALA A 234 -0.96 -22.19 -5.86
C ALA A 234 -2.25 -22.81 -5.34
N VAL A 235 -2.15 -23.72 -4.36
CA VAL A 235 -3.34 -24.30 -3.71
C VAL A 235 -4.15 -23.22 -3.01
N MET A 236 -3.51 -22.33 -2.25
CA MET A 236 -4.21 -21.23 -1.59
C MET A 236 -4.84 -20.25 -2.58
N GLN A 237 -4.16 -19.94 -3.68
CA GLN A 237 -4.73 -19.10 -4.74
C GLN A 237 -5.93 -19.78 -5.39
N ALA A 238 -5.84 -21.08 -5.70
CA ALA A 238 -6.94 -21.84 -6.27
C ALA A 238 -8.14 -21.93 -5.30
N ALA A 239 -7.91 -22.20 -4.01
CA ALA A 239 -8.95 -22.21 -2.99
C ALA A 239 -9.60 -20.82 -2.85
N SER A 240 -8.77 -19.79 -2.79
CA SER A 240 -9.18 -18.38 -2.76
C SER A 240 -9.75 -17.87 -4.08
N SER A 241 -9.71 -18.63 -5.18
CA SER A 241 -10.36 -18.30 -6.45
C SER A 241 -11.67 -19.07 -6.61
N ALA A 242 -11.70 -20.36 -6.23
CA ALA A 242 -12.86 -21.25 -6.32
C ALA A 242 -13.85 -21.10 -5.16
N GLY A 243 -13.44 -20.46 -4.05
CA GLY A 243 -14.30 -20.26 -2.87
C GLY A 243 -14.50 -21.50 -2.03
N THR A 244 -13.58 -22.45 -2.16
CA THR A 244 -13.61 -23.73 -1.49
C THR A 244 -12.54 -23.78 -0.40
N GLY A 245 -12.67 -24.75 0.51
CA GLY A 245 -11.62 -25.03 1.48
C GLY A 245 -10.33 -25.53 0.81
N VAL A 246 -9.18 -25.38 1.47
CA VAL A 246 -7.87 -25.87 0.98
C VAL A 246 -7.93 -27.37 0.66
N TRP A 247 -8.52 -28.18 1.55
CA TRP A 247 -8.58 -29.63 1.36
C TRP A 247 -9.54 -30.05 0.25
N GLU A 248 -10.64 -29.33 0.08
CA GLU A 248 -11.54 -29.55 -1.03
C GLU A 248 -10.87 -29.19 -2.37
N THR A 249 -10.12 -28.10 -2.41
CA THR A 249 -9.33 -27.68 -3.59
C THR A 249 -8.32 -28.75 -3.98
N VAL A 250 -7.58 -29.29 -3.01
CA VAL A 250 -6.61 -30.36 -3.25
C VAL A 250 -7.29 -31.62 -3.78
N ALA A 251 -8.43 -32.01 -3.20
CA ALA A 251 -9.18 -33.19 -3.64
C ALA A 251 -9.72 -33.06 -5.08
N ARG A 252 -10.04 -31.84 -5.52
CA ARG A 252 -10.57 -31.54 -6.86
C ARG A 252 -9.49 -31.27 -7.90
N VAL A 253 -8.20 -31.23 -7.53
CA VAL A 253 -7.12 -30.86 -8.47
C VAL A 253 -6.96 -31.85 -9.64
N SER A 254 -7.31 -33.12 -9.42
CA SER A 254 -7.29 -34.17 -10.45
C SER A 254 -8.57 -34.23 -11.29
N ASP A 255 -9.61 -33.51 -10.88
CA ASP A 255 -10.85 -33.40 -11.63
C ASP A 255 -10.69 -32.37 -12.74
N LEU A 256 -10.47 -32.87 -13.96
CA LEU A 256 -10.33 -32.07 -15.18
C LEU A 256 -11.59 -31.27 -15.54
N THR A 257 -12.72 -31.58 -14.92
CA THR A 257 -13.98 -30.83 -15.09
C THR A 257 -14.14 -29.72 -14.06
N SER A 258 -13.32 -29.72 -13.00
CA SER A 258 -13.27 -28.61 -12.05
C SER A 258 -12.64 -27.38 -12.71
N PRO A 259 -12.95 -26.16 -12.23
CA PRO A 259 -12.34 -24.97 -12.81
C PRO A 259 -10.83 -24.90 -12.52
N ILE A 260 -10.33 -25.56 -11.47
CA ILE A 260 -8.93 -25.46 -10.97
C ILE A 260 -7.85 -25.70 -12.05
N PRO A 261 -7.91 -26.77 -12.87
CA PRO A 261 -7.02 -26.96 -14.02
C PRO A 261 -6.98 -25.76 -14.99
N THR A 262 -8.11 -25.12 -15.28
CA THR A 262 -8.16 -23.91 -16.12
C THR A 262 -7.38 -22.77 -15.47
N LEU A 263 -7.50 -22.54 -14.15
CA LEU A 263 -6.69 -21.51 -13.47
C LEU A 263 -5.19 -21.78 -13.61
N LEU A 264 -4.77 -23.04 -13.50
CA LEU A 264 -3.34 -23.39 -13.51
C LEU A 264 -2.76 -23.52 -14.93
N LEU A 265 -3.56 -23.85 -15.94
CA LEU A 265 -3.08 -24.17 -17.28
C LEU A 265 -3.45 -23.12 -18.33
N GLU A 266 -4.61 -22.47 -18.18
CA GLU A 266 -5.16 -21.56 -19.19
C GLU A 266 -4.94 -20.09 -18.83
N THR A 267 -4.80 -19.74 -17.54
CA THR A 267 -4.60 -18.34 -17.12
C THR A 267 -3.13 -17.90 -17.10
N ARG A 268 -2.89 -16.58 -17.18
CA ARG A 268 -1.55 -16.00 -17.04
C ARG A 268 -0.93 -16.30 -15.67
N TYR A 269 -1.73 -16.34 -14.59
CA TYR A 269 -1.25 -16.79 -13.28
C TYR A 269 -0.66 -18.20 -13.35
N GLY A 270 -1.40 -19.12 -13.97
CA GLY A 270 -0.97 -20.50 -14.21
C GLY A 270 0.33 -20.60 -15.01
N GLN A 271 0.47 -19.79 -16.06
CA GLN A 271 1.69 -19.71 -16.87
C GLN A 271 2.90 -19.22 -16.06
N VAL A 272 2.75 -18.14 -15.27
CA VAL A 272 3.82 -17.62 -14.41
C VAL A 272 4.19 -18.62 -13.32
N TRP A 273 3.20 -19.32 -12.75
CA TRP A 273 3.43 -20.39 -11.80
C TRP A 273 4.17 -21.58 -12.42
N GLY A 274 3.78 -22.02 -13.63
CA GLY A 274 4.47 -23.06 -14.38
C GLY A 274 5.93 -22.69 -14.67
N ALA A 275 6.18 -21.45 -15.10
CA ALA A 275 7.52 -20.91 -15.27
C ALA A 275 8.33 -20.91 -13.96
N ARG A 276 7.68 -20.64 -12.83
CA ARG A 276 8.29 -20.71 -11.49
C ARG A 276 8.69 -22.15 -11.13
N ILE A 277 7.83 -23.14 -11.36
CA ILE A 277 8.14 -24.56 -11.12
C ILE A 277 9.25 -25.08 -12.05
N LEU A 278 9.27 -24.65 -13.31
CA LEU A 278 10.38 -24.95 -14.21
C LEU A 278 11.69 -24.32 -13.71
N GLY A 279 11.66 -23.04 -13.31
CA GLY A 279 12.79 -22.35 -12.69
C GLY A 279 13.31 -23.08 -11.45
N LEU A 280 12.40 -23.57 -10.60
CA LEU A 280 12.66 -24.46 -9.46
C LEU A 280 13.52 -25.66 -9.86
N GLY A 281 13.07 -26.40 -10.87
CA GLY A 281 13.78 -27.58 -11.37
C GLY A 281 15.16 -27.23 -11.91
N LEU A 282 15.29 -26.14 -12.66
CA LEU A 282 16.57 -25.68 -13.22
C LEU A 282 17.56 -25.27 -12.13
N ILE A 283 17.10 -24.57 -11.07
CA ILE A 283 17.92 -24.27 -9.90
C ILE A 283 18.33 -25.56 -9.18
N ALA A 284 17.43 -26.54 -9.04
CA ALA A 284 17.74 -27.82 -8.42
C ALA A 284 18.91 -28.54 -9.13
N VAL A 285 18.84 -28.62 -10.46
CA VAL A 285 19.91 -29.19 -11.30
C VAL A 285 21.21 -28.39 -11.15
N ALA A 286 21.12 -27.06 -11.15
CA ALA A 286 22.28 -26.19 -10.99
C ALA A 286 22.96 -26.40 -9.62
N ILE A 287 22.19 -26.44 -8.52
CA ILE A 287 22.70 -26.71 -7.17
C ILE A 287 23.32 -28.11 -7.06
N ALA A 288 22.69 -29.12 -7.66
CA ALA A 288 23.23 -30.49 -7.69
C ALA A 288 24.60 -30.55 -8.39
N SER A 289 24.76 -29.80 -9.49
CA SER A 289 26.04 -29.71 -10.23
C SER A 289 27.19 -29.13 -9.39
N LEU A 290 26.88 -28.35 -8.34
CA LEU A 290 27.86 -27.76 -7.44
C LEU A 290 28.46 -28.77 -6.43
N ARG A 291 27.87 -29.98 -6.28
CA ARG A 291 28.35 -30.98 -5.31
C ARG A 291 29.84 -31.33 -5.47
N HIS A 292 30.31 -31.33 -6.71
CA HIS A 292 31.68 -31.68 -7.09
C HIS A 292 32.37 -30.54 -7.84
N ALA A 293 31.87 -29.31 -7.72
CA ALA A 293 32.43 -28.16 -8.42
C ALA A 293 33.52 -27.50 -7.57
N ASP A 294 34.78 -27.65 -7.99
CA ASP A 294 35.88 -26.87 -7.42
C ASP A 294 35.85 -25.44 -7.97
N PRO A 295 35.53 -24.42 -7.13
CA PRO A 295 35.39 -23.03 -7.56
C PRO A 295 36.68 -22.40 -8.10
N VAL A 296 37.85 -23.01 -7.87
CA VAL A 296 39.15 -22.55 -8.41
C VAL A 296 39.34 -23.04 -9.85
N THR A 297 38.73 -24.15 -10.23
CA THR A 297 38.83 -24.68 -11.60
C THR A 297 37.96 -23.89 -12.59
N ALA A 298 38.35 -23.89 -13.87
CA ALA A 298 37.57 -23.27 -14.93
C ALA A 298 36.14 -23.86 -15.04
N ARG A 299 36.04 -25.19 -14.97
CA ARG A 299 34.75 -25.91 -15.02
C ARG A 299 33.88 -25.60 -13.80
N GLY A 300 34.47 -25.52 -12.61
CA GLY A 300 33.71 -25.16 -11.42
C GLY A 300 33.22 -23.72 -11.45
N ARG A 301 34.06 -22.74 -11.85
CA ARG A 301 33.60 -21.35 -12.05
C ARG A 301 32.42 -21.25 -13.02
N GLN A 302 32.44 -22.02 -14.11
CA GLN A 302 31.33 -22.06 -15.06
C GLN A 302 30.04 -22.60 -14.41
N ARG A 303 30.12 -23.68 -13.61
CA ARG A 303 28.97 -24.21 -12.88
C ARG A 303 28.39 -23.21 -11.88
N TRP A 304 29.25 -22.51 -11.14
CA TRP A 304 28.83 -21.43 -10.22
C TRP A 304 28.18 -20.25 -10.95
N ALA A 305 28.69 -19.87 -12.13
CA ALA A 305 28.09 -18.82 -12.96
C ALA A 305 26.70 -19.22 -13.50
N VAL A 306 26.53 -20.48 -13.94
CA VAL A 306 25.23 -21.02 -14.35
C VAL A 306 24.25 -21.05 -13.16
N ALA A 307 24.68 -21.49 -11.98
CA ALA A 307 23.84 -21.44 -10.78
C ALA A 307 23.43 -20.00 -10.42
N THR A 308 24.36 -19.05 -10.53
CA THR A 308 24.09 -17.61 -10.29
C THR A 308 23.07 -17.06 -11.30
N THR A 309 23.16 -17.48 -12.56
CA THR A 309 22.22 -17.11 -13.63
C THR A 309 20.79 -17.53 -13.26
N PHE A 310 20.57 -18.80 -12.91
CA PHE A 310 19.24 -19.26 -12.54
C PHE A 310 18.73 -18.65 -11.21
N ALA A 311 19.62 -18.49 -10.22
CA ALA A 311 19.27 -17.88 -8.94
C ALA A 311 18.85 -16.40 -9.04
N THR A 312 19.38 -15.68 -10.03
CA THR A 312 19.02 -14.27 -10.28
C THR A 312 17.85 -14.12 -11.24
N LEU A 313 17.63 -15.06 -12.16
CA LEU A 313 16.50 -15.02 -13.09
C LEU A 313 15.18 -15.44 -12.46
N TRP A 314 15.16 -16.49 -11.65
CA TRP A 314 13.90 -16.98 -11.08
C TRP A 314 13.04 -15.89 -10.44
N PRO A 315 13.58 -14.96 -9.60
CA PRO A 315 12.77 -13.98 -8.89
C PRO A 315 11.90 -13.11 -9.81
N VAL A 316 12.20 -13.05 -11.12
CA VAL A 316 11.32 -12.41 -12.10
C VAL A 316 9.90 -12.96 -12.05
N THR A 317 9.73 -14.26 -11.79
CA THR A 317 8.40 -14.88 -11.67
C THR A 317 7.63 -14.37 -10.45
N ILE A 318 8.31 -13.88 -9.41
CA ILE A 318 7.69 -13.24 -8.25
C ILE A 318 7.26 -11.82 -8.63
N SER A 319 8.13 -11.08 -9.33
CA SER A 319 7.83 -9.72 -9.81
C SER A 319 6.70 -9.68 -10.84
N LEU A 320 6.57 -10.71 -11.68
CA LEU A 320 5.47 -10.82 -12.65
C LEU A 320 4.07 -10.97 -12.03
N ASN A 321 4.02 -11.39 -10.76
CA ASN A 321 2.81 -11.48 -9.93
C ASN A 321 2.81 -10.43 -8.79
N SER A 322 3.63 -9.37 -8.88
CA SER A 322 3.66 -8.30 -7.86
C SER A 322 2.86 -7.08 -8.30
N HIS A 323 2.56 -6.18 -7.36
CA HIS A 323 1.91 -4.89 -7.64
C HIS A 323 2.67 -4.01 -8.64
N SER A 324 3.97 -4.29 -8.87
CA SER A 324 4.78 -3.61 -9.88
C SER A 324 4.46 -4.05 -11.31
N ALA A 325 3.74 -5.17 -11.49
CA ALA A 325 3.24 -5.62 -12.78
C ALA A 325 1.90 -4.97 -13.17
N SER A 326 1.20 -4.33 -12.22
CA SER A 326 -0.07 -3.64 -12.43
C SER A 326 0.09 -2.12 -12.27
N LEU A 327 0.34 -1.40 -13.36
CA LEU A 327 0.56 0.05 -13.33
C LEU A 327 -0.65 0.85 -13.83
N PRO A 328 -0.83 2.10 -13.36
CA PRO A 328 -1.87 3.00 -13.83
C PRO A 328 -1.72 3.32 -15.33
N ALA A 329 -2.84 3.65 -15.98
CA ALA A 329 -2.83 4.24 -17.32
C ALA A 329 -2.01 5.54 -17.33
N GLY A 330 -0.95 5.61 -18.16
CA GLY A 330 -0.16 6.83 -18.37
C GLY A 330 1.37 6.72 -18.19
N ILE A 331 1.90 5.61 -17.66
CA ILE A 331 3.36 5.37 -17.65
C ILE A 331 3.80 4.83 -19.01
N THR A 332 4.66 5.57 -19.70
CA THR A 332 5.12 5.26 -21.08
C THR A 332 6.00 4.01 -21.20
N LEU A 333 6.57 3.51 -20.08
CA LEU A 333 7.41 2.31 -20.04
C LEU A 333 6.99 1.37 -18.89
N PRO A 334 6.00 0.48 -19.11
CA PRO A 334 5.46 -0.39 -18.06
C PRO A 334 6.47 -1.43 -17.52
N VAL A 335 7.61 -1.61 -18.19
CA VAL A 335 8.66 -2.55 -17.81
C VAL A 335 9.56 -2.01 -16.68
N VAL A 336 9.65 -0.69 -16.48
CA VAL A 336 10.60 -0.11 -15.51
C VAL A 336 10.27 -0.50 -14.05
N PRO A 337 9.02 -0.43 -13.57
CA PRO A 337 8.68 -0.90 -12.22
C PRO A 337 8.90 -2.38 -12.00
N LEU A 338 8.62 -3.20 -13.01
CA LEU A 338 8.91 -4.63 -12.97
C LEU A 338 10.42 -4.89 -12.83
N ILE A 339 11.26 -4.21 -13.61
CA ILE A 339 12.73 -4.32 -13.51
C ILE A 339 13.19 -3.85 -12.14
N ALA A 340 12.69 -2.71 -11.64
CA ALA A 340 13.06 -2.19 -10.33
C ALA A 340 12.72 -3.19 -9.22
N ASP A 341 11.56 -3.84 -9.28
CA ASP A 341 11.14 -4.90 -8.36
C ASP A 341 12.03 -6.15 -8.44
N TRP A 342 12.31 -6.61 -9.65
CA TRP A 342 13.17 -7.78 -9.86
C TRP A 342 14.59 -7.53 -9.34
N VAL A 343 15.15 -6.36 -9.63
CA VAL A 343 16.46 -5.92 -9.13
C VAL A 343 16.44 -5.76 -7.60
N HIS A 344 15.36 -5.25 -7.02
CA HIS A 344 15.17 -5.18 -5.56
C HIS A 344 15.22 -6.59 -4.93
N LEU A 345 14.52 -7.57 -5.50
CA LEU A 345 14.52 -8.96 -5.02
C LEU A 345 15.90 -9.61 -5.11
N ILE A 346 16.64 -9.39 -6.22
CA ILE A 346 18.02 -9.91 -6.36
C ILE A 346 18.93 -9.30 -5.28
N ALA A 347 18.86 -7.99 -5.08
CA ALA A 347 19.68 -7.29 -4.09
C ALA A 347 19.35 -7.73 -2.66
N ALA A 348 18.05 -7.83 -2.33
CA ALA A 348 17.58 -8.31 -1.04
C ALA A 348 18.06 -9.75 -0.79
N GLY A 349 17.86 -10.64 -1.77
CA GLY A 349 18.21 -12.04 -1.62
C GLY A 349 19.72 -12.26 -1.49
N THR A 350 20.51 -11.53 -2.28
CA THR A 350 21.99 -11.58 -2.23
C THR A 350 22.51 -11.10 -0.87
N TRP A 351 21.94 -10.02 -0.34
CA TRP A 351 22.36 -9.45 0.94
C TRP A 351 21.91 -10.31 2.13
N VAL A 352 20.62 -10.61 2.25
CA VAL A 352 20.05 -11.36 3.38
C VAL A 352 20.59 -12.79 3.42
N GLY A 353 20.54 -13.53 2.31
CA GLY A 353 21.11 -14.87 2.28
C GLY A 353 22.63 -14.88 2.39
N GLY A 354 23.29 -13.81 1.94
CA GLY A 354 24.72 -13.60 2.13
C GLY A 354 25.12 -13.45 3.60
N LEU A 355 24.30 -12.78 4.42
CA LEU A 355 24.50 -12.69 5.87
C LEU A 355 24.39 -14.06 6.53
N VAL A 356 23.40 -14.87 6.15
CA VAL A 356 23.25 -16.26 6.64
C VAL A 356 24.44 -17.13 6.22
N ALA A 357 24.87 -17.02 4.96
CA ALA A 357 26.05 -17.70 4.43
C ALA A 357 27.34 -17.28 5.16
N LEU A 358 27.50 -15.99 5.46
CA LEU A 358 28.62 -15.46 6.22
C LEU A 358 28.61 -15.98 7.66
N ALA A 359 27.49 -15.89 8.36
CA ALA A 359 27.35 -16.34 9.75
C ALA A 359 27.65 -17.83 9.91
N THR A 360 27.10 -18.66 9.03
CA THR A 360 27.33 -20.12 9.05
C THR A 360 28.78 -20.47 8.74
N THR A 361 29.42 -19.74 7.81
CA THR A 361 30.84 -19.94 7.51
C THR A 361 31.71 -19.53 8.68
N ILE A 362 31.49 -18.34 9.27
CA ILE A 362 32.23 -17.86 10.46
C ILE A 362 32.10 -18.86 11.62
N ASN A 363 30.88 -19.33 11.91
CA ASN A 363 30.66 -20.24 13.03
C ASN A 363 31.40 -21.56 12.84
N SER A 364 31.49 -22.05 11.61
CA SER A 364 32.20 -23.30 11.29
C SER A 364 33.73 -23.20 11.33
N THR A 365 34.29 -22.00 11.21
CA THR A 365 35.75 -21.76 11.25
C THR A 365 36.22 -21.32 12.64
N ARG A 366 35.33 -21.22 13.64
CA ARG A 366 35.68 -20.82 15.01
C ARG A 366 36.41 -21.89 15.82
N THR A 367 36.27 -23.16 15.43
CA THR A 367 36.79 -24.33 16.17
C THR A 367 38.12 -24.86 15.66
N ALA A 368 38.57 -24.43 14.47
CA ALA A 368 39.85 -24.83 13.87
C ALA A 368 40.95 -23.79 14.14
N ASP A 369 42.20 -24.14 13.83
CA ASP A 369 43.43 -23.39 14.14
C ASP A 369 43.32 -21.85 14.05
N ARG A 370 43.57 -21.16 15.18
CA ARG A 370 43.04 -19.82 15.48
C ARG A 370 43.58 -18.72 14.54
N THR A 371 44.84 -18.80 14.14
CA THR A 371 45.54 -17.70 13.44
C THR A 371 45.22 -17.69 11.94
N SER A 372 45.26 -18.86 11.27
CA SER A 372 44.94 -19.00 9.84
C SER A 372 43.46 -18.67 9.55
N ASN A 373 42.57 -18.92 10.50
CA ASN A 373 41.14 -18.66 10.36
C ASN A 373 40.76 -17.18 10.44
N ILE A 374 41.47 -16.37 11.24
CA ILE A 374 41.23 -14.92 11.30
C ILE A 374 41.55 -14.25 9.95
N ALA A 375 42.66 -14.63 9.32
CA ALA A 375 43.03 -14.09 8.01
C ALA A 375 42.01 -14.42 6.91
N PHE A 376 41.50 -15.64 6.93
CA PHE A 376 40.43 -16.06 6.03
C PHE A 376 39.12 -15.30 6.26
N ILE A 377 38.69 -15.15 7.51
CA ILE A 377 37.50 -14.39 7.86
C ILE A 377 37.67 -12.93 7.43
N GLY A 378 38.85 -12.33 7.66
CA GLY A 378 39.17 -10.97 7.19
C GLY A 378 39.06 -10.84 5.66
N ALA A 379 39.54 -11.82 4.90
CA ALA A 379 39.42 -11.84 3.44
C ALA A 379 37.96 -11.98 2.96
N MET A 380 37.15 -12.82 3.62
CA MET A 380 35.72 -12.95 3.31
C MET A 380 34.96 -11.66 3.61
N VAL A 381 35.13 -11.10 4.82
CA VAL A 381 34.51 -9.83 5.23
C VAL A 381 34.94 -8.70 4.30
N GLY A 382 36.22 -8.64 3.94
CA GLY A 382 36.76 -7.66 3.00
C GLY A 382 36.07 -7.66 1.63
N ARG A 383 35.55 -8.81 1.19
CA ARG A 383 34.79 -8.97 -0.06
C ARG A 383 33.28 -8.86 0.09
N PHE A 384 32.73 -9.36 1.18
CA PHE A 384 31.29 -9.30 1.43
C PHE A 384 30.84 -7.87 1.72
N SER A 385 31.64 -7.04 2.43
CA SER A 385 31.22 -5.68 2.77
C SER A 385 30.95 -4.77 1.55
N PRO A 386 31.80 -4.72 0.49
CA PRO A 386 31.47 -3.98 -0.73
C PRO A 386 30.24 -4.51 -1.47
N LEU A 387 30.07 -5.84 -1.51
CA LEU A 387 28.89 -6.48 -2.10
C LEU A 387 27.62 -6.09 -1.34
N ALA A 388 27.64 -6.18 -0.01
CA ALA A 388 26.54 -5.78 0.85
C ALA A 388 26.20 -4.29 0.69
N LEU A 389 27.20 -3.41 0.62
CA LEU A 389 26.99 -1.98 0.35
C LEU A 389 26.31 -1.75 -1.01
N ALA A 390 26.76 -2.43 -2.07
CA ALA A 390 26.14 -2.34 -3.38
C ALA A 390 24.67 -2.80 -3.33
N CYS A 391 24.37 -3.93 -2.65
CA CYS A 391 23.00 -4.40 -2.46
C CYS A 391 22.15 -3.37 -1.70
N VAL A 392 22.65 -2.79 -0.60
CA VAL A 392 21.92 -1.78 0.19
C VAL A 392 21.64 -0.53 -0.64
N LEU A 393 22.59 -0.06 -1.45
CA LEU A 393 22.38 1.08 -2.36
C LEU A 393 21.30 0.78 -3.40
N VAL A 394 21.34 -0.40 -4.01
CA VAL A 394 20.31 -0.85 -4.95
C VAL A 394 18.94 -0.92 -4.27
N LEU A 395 18.87 -1.48 -3.06
CA LEU A 395 17.63 -1.55 -2.27
C LEU A 395 17.07 -0.17 -1.92
N ALA A 396 17.94 0.78 -1.57
CA ALA A 396 17.53 2.15 -1.29
C ALA A 396 16.96 2.85 -2.53
N LEU A 397 17.63 2.73 -3.68
CA LEU A 397 17.20 3.34 -4.94
C LEU A 397 15.89 2.73 -5.46
N THR A 398 15.84 1.40 -5.57
CA THR A 398 14.65 0.69 -6.04
C THR A 398 13.49 0.79 -5.05
N GLY A 399 13.76 0.77 -3.74
CA GLY A 399 12.77 0.96 -2.70
C GLY A 399 12.16 2.36 -2.71
N ALA A 400 12.98 3.41 -2.82
CA ALA A 400 12.51 4.78 -2.94
C ALA A 400 11.64 4.96 -4.20
N TYR A 401 12.09 4.42 -5.33
CA TYR A 401 11.32 4.43 -6.57
C TYR A 401 9.95 3.75 -6.43
N GLN A 402 9.90 2.54 -5.84
CA GLN A 402 8.64 1.85 -5.60
C GLN A 402 7.73 2.59 -4.61
N SER A 403 8.28 3.16 -3.53
CA SER A 403 7.50 3.95 -2.56
C SER A 403 6.85 5.17 -3.21
N LEU A 404 7.55 5.86 -4.11
CA LEU A 404 6.99 7.00 -4.85
C LEU A 404 5.80 6.59 -5.71
N ILE A 405 5.87 5.42 -6.36
CA ILE A 405 4.82 4.95 -7.27
C ILE A 405 3.64 4.33 -6.52
N LEU A 406 3.89 3.62 -5.42
CA LEU A 406 2.89 2.81 -4.71
C LEU A 406 2.24 3.54 -3.51
N ALA A 407 2.90 4.55 -2.93
CA ALA A 407 2.31 5.37 -1.89
C ALA A 407 1.71 6.67 -2.43
N ALA A 408 2.35 7.30 -3.43
CA ALA A 408 1.93 8.51 -4.15
C ALA A 408 1.67 9.79 -3.32
N SER A 409 1.28 9.72 -2.04
CA SER A 409 1.02 10.88 -1.18
C SER A 409 1.38 10.62 0.30
N PRO A 410 1.67 11.68 1.09
CA PRO A 410 1.89 11.54 2.53
C PRO A 410 0.67 11.01 3.29
N GLY A 411 -0.54 11.40 2.88
CA GLY A 411 -1.79 10.93 3.50
C GLY A 411 -2.01 9.42 3.32
N ALA A 412 -1.63 8.88 2.17
CA ALA A 412 -1.69 7.44 1.92
C ALA A 412 -0.76 6.62 2.84
N LEU A 413 0.35 7.21 3.31
CA LEU A 413 1.30 6.53 4.21
C LEU A 413 0.74 6.34 5.62
N THR A 414 0.01 7.33 6.14
CA THR A 414 -0.54 7.27 7.51
C THR A 414 -2.00 6.83 7.57
N GLY A 415 -2.71 6.91 6.43
CA GLY A 415 -4.13 6.61 6.33
C GLY A 415 -4.47 5.21 5.80
N THR A 416 -3.48 4.34 5.58
CA THR A 416 -3.69 2.97 5.07
C THR A 416 -2.81 1.95 5.80
N ASP A 417 -3.28 0.70 5.90
CA ASP A 417 -2.52 -0.40 6.53
C ASP A 417 -1.22 -0.70 5.78
N HIS A 418 -1.26 -0.62 4.44
CA HIS A 418 -0.07 -0.75 3.61
C HIS A 418 0.96 0.35 3.92
N GLY A 419 0.50 1.58 4.12
CA GLY A 419 1.33 2.71 4.52
C GLY A 419 2.04 2.51 5.87
N TRP A 420 1.29 2.05 6.88
CA TRP A 420 1.87 1.69 8.19
C TRP A 420 2.90 0.56 8.10
N GLY A 421 2.60 -0.50 7.33
CA GLY A 421 3.55 -1.57 7.06
C GLY A 421 4.85 -1.06 6.42
N LEU A 422 4.74 -0.11 5.47
CA LEU A 422 5.89 0.52 4.84
C LEU A 422 6.72 1.33 5.84
N LEU A 423 6.09 2.13 6.70
CA LEU A 423 6.79 2.89 7.73
C LEU A 423 7.56 1.99 8.71
N LEU A 424 6.92 0.89 9.14
CA LEU A 424 7.56 -0.10 10.01
C LEU A 424 8.77 -0.75 9.32
N LYS A 425 8.63 -1.14 8.04
CA LYS A 425 9.72 -1.67 7.22
C LYS A 425 10.88 -0.67 7.14
N LEU A 426 10.59 0.61 6.86
CA LEU A 426 11.62 1.65 6.76
C LEU A 426 12.34 1.87 8.10
N GLY A 427 11.63 1.85 9.22
CA GLY A 427 12.22 1.92 10.55
C GLY A 427 13.21 0.78 10.84
N LEU A 428 12.81 -0.47 10.55
CA LEU A 428 13.70 -1.63 10.71
C LEU A 428 14.91 -1.58 9.76
N VAL A 429 14.71 -1.15 8.51
CA VAL A 429 15.79 -0.99 7.53
C VAL A 429 16.77 0.09 7.97
N ALA A 430 16.30 1.19 8.57
CA ALA A 430 17.18 2.23 9.11
C ALA A 430 18.09 1.68 10.23
N ILE A 431 17.55 0.85 11.13
CA ILE A 431 18.34 0.16 12.17
C ILE A 431 19.37 -0.77 11.52
N LEU A 432 18.98 -1.54 10.51
CA LEU A 432 19.89 -2.43 9.77
C LEU A 432 21.02 -1.66 9.08
N ILE A 433 20.73 -0.51 8.47
CA ILE A 433 21.76 0.36 7.87
C ILE A 433 22.72 0.87 8.95
N GLY A 434 22.22 1.24 10.13
CA GLY A 434 23.04 1.63 11.28
C GLY A 434 24.01 0.52 11.72
N LEU A 435 23.52 -0.71 11.87
CA LEU A 435 24.35 -1.87 12.18
C LEU A 435 25.37 -2.18 11.08
N GLY A 436 24.94 -2.09 9.81
CA GLY A 436 25.81 -2.25 8.65
C GLY A 436 26.93 -1.19 8.60
N ALA A 437 26.63 0.06 8.96
CA ALA A 437 27.61 1.14 9.06
C ALA A 437 28.62 0.89 10.20
N ILE A 438 28.17 0.42 11.36
CA ILE A 438 29.07 -0.02 12.45
C ILE A 438 29.98 -1.15 11.96
N ASN A 439 29.42 -2.16 11.27
CA ASN A 439 30.19 -3.26 10.72
C ASN A 439 31.24 -2.79 9.69
N LEU A 440 30.87 -1.87 8.79
CA LEU A 440 31.73 -1.37 7.72
C LEU A 440 32.84 -0.43 8.23
N ILE A 441 32.51 0.49 9.13
CA ILE A 441 33.40 1.57 9.58
C ILE A 441 34.24 1.13 10.80
N TRP A 442 33.68 0.32 11.70
CA TRP A 442 34.34 -0.02 12.97
C TRP A 442 34.87 -1.44 13.03
N VAL A 443 34.04 -2.43 12.68
CA VAL A 443 34.38 -3.85 12.85
C VAL A 443 35.35 -4.32 11.75
N ARG A 444 35.04 -4.03 10.48
CA ARG A 444 35.82 -4.44 9.32
C ARG A 444 37.28 -3.95 9.37
N PRO A 445 37.59 -2.65 9.55
CA PRO A 445 38.99 -2.19 9.49
C PRO A 445 39.85 -2.80 10.60
N ARG A 446 39.26 -2.98 11.79
CA ARG A 446 39.94 -3.61 12.93
C ARG A 446 40.22 -5.10 12.68
N LEU A 447 39.29 -5.81 12.05
CA LEU A 447 39.46 -7.22 11.70
C LEU A 447 40.49 -7.42 10.58
N VAL A 448 40.46 -6.57 9.55
CA VAL A 448 41.41 -6.64 8.42
C VAL A 448 42.83 -6.27 8.87
N ARG A 449 43.00 -5.21 9.67
CA ARG A 449 44.33 -4.82 10.18
C ARG A 449 44.98 -5.91 11.02
N ARG A 450 44.21 -6.60 11.85
CA ARG A 450 44.72 -7.71 12.68
C ARG A 450 44.90 -9.02 11.92
N SER A 451 44.26 -9.19 10.77
CA SER A 451 44.53 -10.32 9.89
C SER A 451 45.90 -10.27 9.21
N THR A 452 46.49 -9.07 9.12
CA THR A 452 47.81 -8.85 8.51
C THR A 452 48.95 -8.80 9.52
N ASP A 453 48.66 -8.64 10.82
CA ASP A 453 49.67 -8.59 11.88
C ASP A 453 50.09 -10.01 12.30
N THR A 454 51.29 -10.43 11.92
CA THR A 454 51.86 -11.77 12.17
C THR A 454 52.09 -12.12 13.65
N VAL A 455 51.93 -11.15 14.57
CA VAL A 455 52.33 -11.25 15.99
C VAL A 455 51.14 -11.20 16.97
N SER A 456 49.89 -11.19 16.51
CA SER A 456 48.76 -10.88 17.40
C SER A 456 48.42 -11.96 18.44
N HIS A 457 48.35 -11.53 19.72
CA HIS A 457 47.79 -12.29 20.84
C HIS A 457 46.39 -12.87 20.53
N SER A 458 46.27 -14.19 20.61
CA SER A 458 45.09 -14.99 20.21
C SER A 458 43.75 -14.58 20.89
N GLY A 459 43.79 -13.93 22.05
CA GLY A 459 42.59 -13.54 22.82
C GLY A 459 41.79 -12.36 22.26
N THR A 460 42.45 -11.33 21.72
CA THR A 460 41.75 -10.09 21.30
C THR A 460 41.13 -10.18 19.90
N ALA A 461 41.71 -11.00 19.02
CA ALA A 461 41.15 -11.26 17.69
C ALA A 461 39.92 -12.19 17.75
N GLY A 462 39.93 -13.19 18.64
CA GLY A 462 38.75 -14.01 18.93
C GLY A 462 37.55 -13.19 19.41
N ARG A 463 37.79 -12.16 20.24
CA ARG A 463 36.75 -11.23 20.70
C ARG A 463 36.13 -10.42 19.55
N GLN A 464 36.90 -10.04 18.53
CA GLN A 464 36.35 -9.31 17.38
C GLN A 464 35.51 -10.19 16.46
N VAL A 465 35.92 -11.44 16.25
CA VAL A 465 35.10 -12.43 15.55
C VAL A 465 33.83 -12.75 16.34
N ALA A 466 33.89 -12.73 17.68
CA ALA A 466 32.72 -12.84 18.56
C ALA A 466 31.72 -11.70 18.32
N VAL A 467 32.21 -10.45 18.40
CA VAL A 467 31.41 -9.25 18.13
C VAL A 467 30.78 -9.28 16.74
N LEU A 468 31.57 -9.59 15.70
CA LEU A 468 31.07 -9.67 14.33
C LEU A 468 29.90 -10.66 14.21
N ALA A 469 30.02 -11.88 14.73
CA ALA A 469 28.94 -12.85 14.57
C ALA A 469 27.70 -12.49 15.40
N ASN A 470 27.85 -11.81 16.55
CA ASN A 470 26.71 -11.35 17.33
C ASN A 470 25.96 -10.24 16.58
N VAL A 471 26.68 -9.27 15.99
CA VAL A 471 26.05 -8.22 15.19
C VAL A 471 25.37 -8.82 13.96
N VAL A 472 26.04 -9.72 13.23
CA VAL A 472 25.43 -10.41 12.08
C VAL A 472 24.21 -11.24 12.50
N GLY A 473 24.22 -11.85 13.69
CA GLY A 473 23.06 -12.55 14.24
C GLY A 473 21.86 -11.61 14.46
N ILE A 474 22.09 -10.42 15.01
CA ILE A 474 21.06 -9.38 15.17
C ILE A 474 20.55 -8.92 13.80
N GLU A 475 21.45 -8.68 12.84
CA GLU A 475 21.08 -8.32 11.46
C GLU A 475 20.18 -9.39 10.84
N ILE A 476 20.48 -10.68 11.02
CA ILE A 476 19.65 -11.78 10.53
C ILE A 476 18.24 -11.72 11.14
N VAL A 477 18.11 -11.54 12.46
CA VAL A 477 16.79 -11.44 13.12
C VAL A 477 16.00 -10.26 12.58
N LEU A 478 16.61 -9.09 12.44
CA LEU A 478 15.95 -7.90 11.90
C LEU A 478 15.54 -8.11 10.43
N THR A 479 16.38 -8.73 9.60
CA THR A 479 16.00 -9.06 8.21
C THR A 479 14.84 -10.04 8.15
N MET A 480 14.77 -11.02 9.08
CA MET A 480 13.62 -11.93 9.18
C MET A 480 12.33 -11.18 9.53
N SER A 481 12.38 -10.24 10.47
CA SER A 481 11.23 -9.38 10.79
C SER A 481 10.78 -8.55 9.58
N VAL A 482 11.72 -7.98 8.82
CA VAL A 482 11.42 -7.27 7.57
C VAL A 482 10.74 -8.18 6.55
N LEU A 483 11.21 -9.42 6.37
CA LEU A 483 10.59 -10.36 5.44
C LEU A 483 9.16 -10.74 5.82
N VAL A 484 8.86 -10.86 7.12
CA VAL A 484 7.49 -11.11 7.61
C VAL A 484 6.57 -9.94 7.32
N ILE A 485 7.03 -8.70 7.60
CA ILE A 485 6.27 -7.49 7.28
C ILE A 485 6.01 -7.38 5.78
N VAL A 486 7.01 -7.65 4.95
CA VAL A 486 6.86 -7.66 3.48
C VAL A 486 5.87 -8.75 3.04
N GLY A 487 5.92 -9.93 3.65
CA GLY A 487 4.96 -11.02 3.40
C GLY A 487 3.51 -10.59 3.66
N ALA A 488 3.27 -9.81 4.72
CA ALA A 488 1.95 -9.25 5.04
C ALA A 488 1.57 -8.11 4.09
N MET A 489 2.45 -7.12 3.90
CA MET A 489 2.20 -5.93 3.08
C MET A 489 1.83 -6.27 1.63
N THR A 490 2.40 -7.34 1.08
CA THR A 490 2.16 -7.71 -0.32
C THR A 490 0.76 -8.27 -0.56
N GLN A 491 0.02 -8.64 0.49
CA GLN A 491 -1.40 -9.01 0.41
C GLN A 491 -2.33 -7.81 0.50
N LEU A 492 -1.84 -6.71 1.08
CA LEU A 492 -2.61 -5.48 1.20
C LEU A 492 -2.65 -4.78 -0.16
N GLN A 493 -3.74 -4.07 -0.39
CA GLN A 493 -3.85 -3.14 -1.51
C GLN A 493 -2.78 -2.04 -1.37
N PRO A 494 -2.09 -1.62 -2.45
CA PRO A 494 -1.11 -0.54 -2.38
C PRO A 494 -1.71 0.72 -1.77
N ALA A 495 -0.89 1.44 -0.98
CA ALA A 495 -1.34 2.62 -0.24
C ALA A 495 -1.99 3.68 -1.13
N ARG A 496 -1.48 3.92 -2.35
CA ARG A 496 -2.08 4.86 -3.31
C ARG A 496 -3.51 4.46 -3.69
N ASP A 497 -3.76 3.17 -3.91
CA ASP A 497 -4.99 2.66 -4.50
C ASP A 497 -6.04 2.54 -3.40
N ALA A 498 -5.63 2.09 -2.21
CA ALA A 498 -6.45 2.14 -1.00
C ALA A 498 -6.80 3.58 -0.61
N TRP A 499 -5.83 4.50 -0.67
CA TRP A 499 -6.07 5.91 -0.41
C TRP A 499 -6.97 6.55 -1.48
N ALA A 500 -6.78 6.22 -2.75
CA ALA A 500 -7.65 6.70 -3.83
C ALA A 500 -9.08 6.16 -3.71
N ALA A 501 -9.26 4.90 -3.30
CA ALA A 501 -10.58 4.35 -2.99
C ALA A 501 -11.22 5.13 -1.83
N LYS A 502 -10.47 5.37 -0.75
CA LYS A 502 -10.92 6.16 0.40
C LYS A 502 -11.24 7.63 0.06
N THR A 503 -10.46 8.26 -0.82
CA THR A 503 -10.64 9.68 -1.20
C THR A 503 -11.55 9.88 -2.41
N ARG A 504 -11.94 8.84 -3.16
CA ARG A 504 -12.96 8.96 -4.22
C ARG A 504 -14.37 9.14 -3.64
N GLY A 505 -14.58 8.69 -2.41
CA GLY A 505 -15.88 8.75 -1.74
C GLY A 505 -16.95 7.95 -2.49
N ILE A 506 -18.20 8.13 -2.08
CA ILE A 506 -19.35 7.44 -2.68
C ILE A 506 -19.71 8.14 -3.99
N PHE A 507 -19.74 7.40 -5.11
CA PHE A 507 -20.17 7.90 -6.41
C PHE A 507 -21.45 7.18 -6.87
N ARG A 508 -22.44 7.95 -7.32
CA ARG A 508 -23.70 7.47 -7.87
C ARG A 508 -24.05 8.30 -9.10
N GLU A 509 -24.52 7.67 -10.15
CA GLU A 509 -24.96 8.35 -11.37
C GLU A 509 -26.35 7.84 -11.74
N VAL A 510 -27.27 8.77 -11.96
CA VAL A 510 -28.68 8.49 -12.23
C VAL A 510 -29.10 9.29 -13.45
N ALA A 511 -29.71 8.61 -14.41
CA ALA A 511 -30.34 9.26 -15.56
C ALA A 511 -31.68 9.88 -15.12
N ALA A 512 -31.86 11.17 -15.38
CA ALA A 512 -33.06 11.93 -15.09
C ALA A 512 -33.44 12.76 -16.33
N GLU A 513 -34.58 12.44 -16.95
CA GLU A 513 -35.06 13.06 -18.18
C GLU A 513 -34.01 13.04 -19.33
N ASP A 514 -33.53 14.20 -19.78
CA ASP A 514 -32.50 14.38 -20.81
C ASP A 514 -31.06 14.51 -20.24
N LEU A 515 -30.90 14.38 -18.93
CA LEU A 515 -29.64 14.52 -18.20
C LEU A 515 -29.18 13.19 -17.56
N SER A 516 -27.87 13.04 -17.46
CA SER A 516 -27.20 12.11 -16.54
C SER A 516 -26.64 12.94 -15.39
N VAL A 517 -27.07 12.64 -14.17
CA VAL A 517 -26.75 13.39 -12.97
C VAL A 517 -25.95 12.51 -12.02
N SER A 518 -24.69 12.89 -11.79
CA SER A 518 -23.75 12.18 -10.94
C SER A 518 -23.58 12.89 -9.60
N LEU A 519 -23.75 12.18 -8.49
CA LEU A 519 -23.48 12.62 -7.13
C LEU A 519 -22.21 11.94 -6.61
N ARG A 520 -21.30 12.73 -6.07
CA ARG A 520 -20.11 12.28 -5.34
C ARG A 520 -20.12 12.83 -3.92
N VAL A 521 -19.93 11.96 -2.92
CA VAL A 521 -19.84 12.30 -1.50
C VAL A 521 -18.47 11.90 -0.97
N ASN A 522 -17.64 12.84 -0.53
CA ASN A 522 -16.25 12.60 -0.14
C ASN A 522 -15.95 13.13 1.28
N PRO A 523 -15.47 12.32 2.23
CA PRO A 523 -14.99 10.94 2.09
C PRO A 523 -16.08 9.86 2.04
N GLY A 524 -17.35 10.18 2.29
CA GLY A 524 -18.40 9.18 2.47
C GLY A 524 -18.38 8.53 3.86
N GLU A 525 -17.74 9.19 4.83
CA GLU A 525 -17.69 8.79 6.24
C GLU A 525 -18.49 9.80 7.07
N THR A 526 -18.89 9.46 8.30
CA THR A 526 -19.57 10.41 9.17
C THR A 526 -18.66 11.56 9.56
N GLY A 527 -19.24 12.76 9.57
CA GLY A 527 -18.52 14.02 9.76
C GLY A 527 -18.63 14.88 8.51
N TYR A 528 -17.57 15.64 8.24
CA TYR A 528 -17.59 16.60 7.15
C TYR A 528 -17.42 15.91 5.79
N ASN A 529 -18.41 16.10 4.92
CA ASN A 529 -18.40 15.56 3.56
C ASN A 529 -18.49 16.69 2.53
N THR A 530 -17.75 16.55 1.45
CA THR A 530 -17.91 17.36 0.23
C THR A 530 -18.83 16.62 -0.72
N PHE A 531 -19.95 17.25 -1.04
CA PHE A 531 -20.92 16.80 -2.03
C PHE A 531 -20.60 17.50 -3.35
N SER A 532 -20.45 16.73 -4.42
CA SER A 532 -20.21 17.24 -5.78
C SER A 532 -21.20 16.61 -6.74
N LEU A 533 -21.92 17.43 -7.49
CA LEU A 533 -22.92 17.03 -8.46
C LEU A 533 -22.48 17.42 -9.88
N GLY A 534 -22.32 16.45 -10.77
CA GLY A 534 -22.00 16.67 -12.18
C GLY A 534 -23.19 16.34 -13.07
N MET A 535 -23.44 17.16 -14.09
CA MET A 535 -24.55 16.98 -15.02
C MET A 535 -24.04 16.89 -16.45
N THR A 536 -24.50 15.89 -17.21
CA THR A 536 -24.20 15.76 -18.64
C THR A 536 -25.47 15.45 -19.42
N THR A 537 -25.63 16.01 -20.61
CA THR A 537 -26.72 15.64 -21.53
C THR A 537 -26.56 14.21 -22.05
N ARG A 538 -27.62 13.58 -22.60
CA ARG A 538 -27.51 12.27 -23.29
C ARG A 538 -26.48 12.22 -24.43
N ALA A 539 -26.10 13.36 -25.00
CA ALA A 539 -25.06 13.49 -26.02
C ALA A 539 -23.64 13.64 -25.42
N GLY A 540 -23.50 13.52 -24.09
CA GLY A 540 -22.22 13.59 -23.37
C GLY A 540 -21.68 15.00 -23.13
N LYS A 541 -22.44 16.06 -23.45
CA LYS A 541 -22.01 17.45 -23.19
C LYS A 541 -22.28 17.85 -21.73
N PRO A 542 -21.31 18.44 -21.01
CA PRO A 542 -21.50 18.91 -19.64
C PRO A 542 -22.50 20.08 -19.59
N VAL A 543 -23.37 20.06 -18.59
CA VAL A 543 -24.35 21.12 -18.31
C VAL A 543 -23.83 21.93 -17.13
N THR A 544 -23.42 23.16 -17.41
CA THR A 544 -22.80 24.06 -16.42
C THR A 544 -23.72 25.19 -15.96
N GLU A 545 -24.88 25.33 -16.59
CA GLU A 545 -25.86 26.39 -16.30
C GLU A 545 -27.11 25.82 -15.63
N ALA A 546 -27.35 26.25 -14.38
CA ALA A 546 -28.56 25.96 -13.61
C ALA A 546 -28.82 27.11 -12.63
N ARG A 547 -30.09 27.48 -12.45
CA ARG A 547 -30.50 28.61 -11.60
C ARG A 547 -30.33 28.31 -10.12
N LYS A 548 -30.58 27.05 -9.74
CA LYS A 548 -30.30 26.52 -8.40
C LYS A 548 -30.03 25.03 -8.51
N VAL A 549 -28.97 24.58 -7.84
CA VAL A 549 -28.69 23.16 -7.63
C VAL A 549 -28.59 22.97 -6.12
N ALA A 550 -29.44 22.13 -5.54
CA ALA A 550 -29.43 21.85 -4.11
C ALA A 550 -29.56 20.35 -3.86
N LEU A 551 -29.09 19.91 -2.71
CA LEU A 551 -29.30 18.57 -2.19
C LEU A 551 -30.19 18.68 -0.95
N ILE A 552 -31.27 17.91 -0.89
CA ILE A 552 -32.07 17.76 0.31
C ILE A 552 -31.63 16.47 0.97
N LEU A 553 -30.98 16.56 2.13
CA LEU A 553 -30.51 15.43 2.91
C LEU A 553 -31.53 15.13 4.01
N ARG A 554 -31.95 13.88 4.08
CA ARG A 554 -32.87 13.36 5.11
C ARG A 554 -32.24 12.13 5.73
N MET A 555 -32.09 12.11 7.05
CA MET A 555 -31.64 10.92 7.75
C MET A 555 -32.80 9.93 7.85
N ARG A 556 -32.57 8.68 7.46
CA ARG A 556 -33.60 7.63 7.54
C ARG A 556 -33.68 7.01 8.93
N ASP A 557 -32.53 6.87 9.59
CA ASP A 557 -32.46 6.12 10.83
C ASP A 557 -33.03 6.90 12.01
N HIS A 558 -32.92 8.24 12.02
CA HIS A 558 -33.38 9.12 13.10
C HIS A 558 -34.06 10.38 12.53
N GLU A 559 -35.20 10.79 13.08
CA GLU A 559 -35.93 11.99 12.64
C GLU A 559 -35.18 13.27 13.02
N MET A 560 -34.41 13.81 12.07
CA MET A 560 -33.64 15.06 12.24
C MET A 560 -34.10 16.21 11.35
N GLY A 561 -35.19 16.02 10.61
CA GLY A 561 -35.69 16.98 9.62
C GLY A 561 -34.86 17.03 8.34
N ASP A 562 -35.36 17.79 7.38
CA ASP A 562 -34.72 17.97 6.07
C ASP A 562 -33.63 19.02 6.17
N THR A 563 -32.45 18.71 5.64
CA THR A 563 -31.39 19.70 5.49
C THR A 563 -31.13 19.99 4.02
N GLU A 564 -31.39 21.22 3.61
CA GLU A 564 -31.08 21.68 2.26
C GLU A 564 -29.62 22.19 2.17
N LEU A 565 -28.85 21.62 1.26
CA LEU A 565 -27.48 21.99 0.96
C LEU A 565 -27.42 22.54 -0.48
N VAL A 566 -27.32 23.86 -0.61
CA VAL A 566 -27.20 24.52 -1.91
C VAL A 566 -25.77 24.38 -2.45
N LEU A 567 -25.65 23.86 -3.67
CA LEU A 567 -24.37 23.60 -4.33
C LEU A 567 -23.91 24.81 -5.15
N THR A 568 -22.62 25.09 -5.10
CA THR A 568 -21.98 26.18 -5.86
C THR A 568 -21.30 25.67 -7.12
N PRO A 569 -21.50 26.31 -8.28
CA PRO A 569 -20.86 25.88 -9.53
C PRO A 569 -19.34 26.04 -9.45
N ARG A 570 -18.60 25.11 -10.06
CA ARG A 570 -17.16 25.11 -10.20
C ARG A 570 -16.72 25.24 -11.66
N PRO A 571 -15.49 25.74 -11.91
CA PRO A 571 -14.94 25.89 -13.26
C PRO A 571 -14.83 24.58 -14.05
N ASP A 572 -14.81 23.44 -13.36
CA ASP A 572 -14.74 22.09 -13.96
C ASP A 572 -16.12 21.56 -14.42
N GLY A 573 -17.18 22.37 -14.27
CA GLY A 573 -18.54 22.02 -14.66
C GLY A 573 -19.30 21.20 -13.63
N THR A 574 -18.77 21.05 -12.41
CA THR A 574 -19.46 20.40 -11.28
C THR A 574 -20.04 21.43 -10.31
N PHE A 575 -21.04 21.04 -9.54
CA PHE A 575 -21.64 21.85 -8.48
C PHE A 575 -21.26 21.26 -7.13
N THR A 576 -20.72 22.03 -6.20
CA THR A 576 -20.15 21.50 -4.96
C THR A 576 -20.57 22.26 -3.72
N ALA A 577 -20.69 21.55 -2.60
CA ALA A 577 -20.78 22.13 -1.28
C ALA A 577 -20.18 21.18 -0.25
N GLY A 578 -19.58 21.74 0.80
CA GLY A 578 -19.15 20.96 1.96
C GLY A 578 -20.19 21.07 3.08
N SER A 579 -20.47 19.96 3.76
CA SER A 579 -21.47 19.91 4.83
C SER A 579 -21.03 19.00 5.96
N GLY A 580 -21.18 19.48 7.20
CA GLY A 580 -21.02 18.70 8.44
C GLY A 580 -22.32 18.04 8.92
N VAL A 581 -23.41 18.15 8.17
CA VAL A 581 -24.76 17.65 8.53
C VAL A 581 -24.80 16.11 8.54
N ALA A 582 -23.88 15.49 7.81
CA ALA A 582 -23.57 14.07 7.83
C ALA A 582 -22.81 13.62 9.10
N SER A 583 -23.05 14.26 10.25
CA SER A 583 -22.30 14.06 11.51
C SER A 583 -22.64 12.78 12.27
N MET A 584 -23.58 11.99 11.76
CA MET A 584 -24.07 10.78 12.41
C MET A 584 -24.00 9.59 11.46
N VAL A 585 -23.73 8.42 12.04
CA VAL A 585 -23.68 7.13 11.36
C VAL A 585 -25.09 6.77 10.95
N GLY A 586 -25.28 6.40 9.68
CA GLY A 586 -26.58 5.98 9.19
C GLY A 586 -26.80 6.23 7.72
N THR A 587 -28.00 5.87 7.28
CA THR A 587 -28.45 5.99 5.89
C THR A 587 -29.09 7.35 5.64
N PHE A 588 -28.65 8.02 4.58
CA PHE A 588 -29.19 9.31 4.14
C PHE A 588 -29.91 9.18 2.80
N ASP A 589 -31.14 9.67 2.77
CA ASP A 589 -31.84 10.03 1.54
C ASP A 589 -31.36 11.39 1.08
N ILE A 590 -30.80 11.44 -0.13
CA ILE A 590 -30.31 12.66 -0.74
C ILE A 590 -31.10 12.90 -2.02
N GLU A 591 -31.95 13.92 -2.05
CA GLU A 591 -32.66 14.35 -3.25
C GLU A 591 -31.95 15.55 -3.86
N ALA A 592 -31.39 15.40 -5.06
CA ALA A 592 -30.89 16.55 -5.82
C ALA A 592 -32.04 17.27 -6.50
N VAL A 593 -32.16 18.57 -6.26
CA VAL A 593 -33.14 19.46 -6.88
C VAL A 593 -32.39 20.40 -7.83
N ILE A 594 -32.69 20.28 -9.13
CA ILE A 594 -32.06 21.04 -10.20
C ILE A 594 -33.12 21.94 -10.83
N ARG A 595 -32.95 23.26 -10.71
CA ARG A 595 -33.85 24.27 -11.28
C ARG A 595 -33.22 24.90 -12.51
N GLN A 596 -33.92 24.82 -13.64
CA GLN A 596 -33.52 25.41 -14.93
C GLN A 596 -34.60 26.38 -15.42
N ASP A 597 -34.21 27.38 -16.24
CA ASP A 597 -35.16 28.37 -16.73
C ASP A 597 -36.15 27.76 -17.73
N GLY A 598 -37.44 28.02 -17.51
CA GLY A 598 -38.52 27.56 -18.38
C GLY A 598 -38.84 26.06 -18.32
N ARG A 599 -38.34 25.34 -17.31
CA ARG A 599 -38.63 23.92 -17.05
C ARG A 599 -39.04 23.70 -15.60
N ASP A 600 -39.75 22.59 -15.36
CA ASP A 600 -40.05 22.13 -13.99
C ASP A 600 -38.77 21.66 -13.29
N ASP A 601 -38.78 21.68 -11.94
CA ASP A 601 -37.64 21.25 -11.14
C ASP A 601 -37.37 19.75 -11.34
N ILE A 602 -36.15 19.40 -11.78
CA ILE A 602 -35.72 18.02 -11.92
C ILE A 602 -35.26 17.53 -10.54
N ARG A 603 -35.88 16.44 -10.06
CA ARG A 603 -35.56 15.81 -8.77
C ARG A 603 -34.92 14.45 -8.98
N VAL A 604 -33.74 14.24 -8.40
CA VAL A 604 -32.97 13.00 -8.55
C VAL A 604 -32.67 12.42 -7.18
N PRO A 605 -33.28 11.28 -6.81
CA PRO A 605 -33.04 10.66 -5.51
C PRO A 605 -31.76 9.80 -5.51
N TYR A 606 -31.03 9.85 -4.40
CA TYR A 606 -29.87 9.03 -4.08
C TYR A 606 -30.01 8.47 -2.66
N VAL A 607 -29.54 7.24 -2.46
CA VAL A 607 -29.39 6.64 -1.12
C VAL A 607 -27.90 6.48 -0.83
N VAL A 608 -27.44 7.04 0.28
CA VAL A 608 -26.02 7.07 0.66
C VAL A 608 -25.87 6.60 2.10
N ASP A 609 -25.11 5.52 2.29
CA ASP A 609 -24.72 5.01 3.61
C ASP A 609 -23.41 5.69 4.05
N LEU A 610 -23.39 6.30 5.23
CA LEU A 610 -22.18 6.94 5.77
C LEU A 610 -21.59 6.11 6.91
N ASP A 611 -20.34 5.65 6.71
CA ASP A 611 -19.62 4.78 7.65
C ASP A 611 -18.91 5.57 8.75
N VAL A 612 -18.65 4.89 9.89
CA VAL A 612 -17.84 5.45 10.98
C VAL A 612 -16.42 5.70 10.46
N PRO A 613 -15.84 6.92 10.63
CA PRO A 613 -14.43 7.13 10.34
C PRO A 613 -13.60 6.18 11.22
N PRO A 614 -12.53 5.56 10.68
CA PRO A 614 -11.72 4.64 11.47
C PRO A 614 -11.24 5.35 12.74
N MET A 615 -11.69 4.84 13.89
CA MET A 615 -11.29 5.35 15.19
C MET A 615 -9.76 5.37 15.24
N PRO A 616 -9.11 6.51 15.54
CA PRO A 616 -7.68 6.50 15.80
C PRO A 616 -7.45 5.53 16.95
N THR A 617 -6.68 4.47 16.70
CA THR A 617 -6.22 3.56 17.76
C THR A 617 -5.60 4.42 18.84
N PRO A 618 -6.04 4.33 20.11
CA PRO A 618 -5.46 5.13 21.17
C PRO A 618 -3.98 4.77 21.26
N SER A 619 -3.12 5.69 20.83
CA SER A 619 -1.70 5.62 21.04
C SER A 619 -1.49 5.58 22.55
N SER A 620 -1.08 4.42 23.07
CA SER A 620 -0.79 4.16 24.49
C SER A 620 0.49 4.85 24.98
N THR A 621 0.74 6.08 24.53
CA THR A 621 1.87 6.91 24.96
C THR A 621 1.44 8.36 25.20
N ALA A 622 0.38 8.53 26.00
CA ALA A 622 0.15 9.77 26.73
C ALA A 622 0.37 9.50 28.22
N SER A 623 1.64 9.49 28.64
CA SER A 623 1.98 9.85 30.01
C SER A 623 3.40 10.40 30.06
N SER A 624 3.50 11.60 30.64
CA SER A 624 4.71 12.24 31.13
C SER A 624 5.74 12.74 30.09
N ALA A 625 5.63 14.01 29.70
CA ALA A 625 6.77 14.93 29.77
C ALA A 625 6.30 16.39 29.75
N VAL A 626 6.00 16.90 30.95
CA VAL A 626 6.04 18.31 31.28
C VAL A 626 7.48 18.82 31.13
N GLY A 627 7.66 19.92 30.39
CA GLY A 627 8.71 20.93 30.62
C GLY A 627 10.13 20.62 30.14
N LYS A 628 10.58 21.38 29.14
CA LYS A 628 11.72 22.31 29.27
C LYS A 628 11.81 23.21 28.02
N GLY A 629 11.67 24.51 28.25
CA GLY A 629 11.86 25.53 27.23
C GLY A 629 13.31 25.56 26.73
N VAL A 630 13.47 25.81 25.43
CA VAL A 630 14.73 26.23 24.81
C VAL A 630 14.50 27.66 24.30
N PRO A 631 15.28 28.65 24.76
CA PRO A 631 15.19 30.03 24.28
C PRO A 631 16.00 30.23 23.00
N GLY A 632 15.43 30.95 22.04
CA GLY A 632 16.16 31.56 20.92
C GLY A 632 15.83 30.99 19.54
N SER A 633 14.85 31.59 18.86
CA SER A 633 14.82 31.70 17.39
C SER A 633 14.00 32.95 17.01
N PRO A 634 14.52 33.83 16.14
CA PRO A 634 13.94 35.15 15.90
C PRO A 634 12.82 35.08 14.86
N GLY A 635 11.64 35.58 15.22
CA GLY A 635 10.49 35.67 14.32
C GLY A 635 9.15 35.79 15.05
N ALA A 636 9.06 36.67 16.06
CA ALA A 636 7.76 37.09 16.59
C ALA A 636 7.08 37.96 15.52
N TYR A 637 6.23 37.34 14.70
CA TYR A 637 5.35 38.10 13.80
C TYR A 637 4.35 38.83 14.67
N ALA A 638 4.57 40.13 14.89
CA ALA A 638 3.66 41.00 15.63
C ALA A 638 2.23 40.85 15.09
N THR A 639 1.28 40.68 15.99
CA THR A 639 -0.14 40.72 15.65
C THR A 639 -0.47 42.07 15.02
N PRO A 640 -1.24 42.13 13.92
CA PRO A 640 -1.68 43.41 13.37
C PRO A 640 -2.56 44.12 14.39
N ILE A 641 -2.17 45.32 14.82
CA ILE A 641 -2.85 46.09 15.86
C ILE A 641 -4.19 46.58 15.31
N ALA A 642 -5.31 46.20 15.95
CA ALA A 642 -6.62 46.74 15.63
C ALA A 642 -6.70 48.24 15.99
N PRO A 643 -7.51 49.07 15.29
CA PRO A 643 -7.65 50.49 15.59
C PRO A 643 -8.10 50.75 17.04
N ALA A 644 -7.74 51.91 17.61
CA ALA A 644 -8.08 52.25 18.99
C ALA A 644 -9.61 52.23 19.23
N GLU A 645 -10.39 52.54 18.20
CA GLU A 645 -11.85 52.50 18.20
C GLU A 645 -12.39 51.07 18.36
N ALA A 646 -11.76 50.08 17.72
CA ALA A 646 -12.11 48.67 17.87
C ALA A 646 -11.81 48.17 19.29
N ARG A 647 -10.72 48.62 19.89
CA ARG A 647 -10.36 48.25 21.27
C ARG A 647 -11.34 48.80 22.31
N ALA A 648 -11.95 49.95 22.03
CA ALA A 648 -12.99 50.56 22.86
C ALA A 648 -14.37 49.93 22.67
N LEU A 649 -14.59 49.18 21.57
CA LEU A 649 -15.86 48.53 21.26
C LEU A 649 -16.19 47.47 22.32
N ARG A 650 -17.46 47.46 22.74
CA ARG A 650 -18.03 46.49 23.68
C ARG A 650 -18.99 45.60 22.93
N ASN A 651 -19.00 44.31 23.24
CA ASN A 651 -19.93 43.36 22.66
C ASN A 651 -21.37 43.73 23.07
N PRO A 652 -22.26 44.08 22.12
CA PRO A 652 -23.66 44.37 22.42
C PRO A 652 -24.49 43.09 22.65
N ILE A 653 -23.95 41.91 22.28
CA ILE A 653 -24.60 40.61 22.41
C ILE A 653 -24.13 39.94 23.70
N ALA A 654 -25.05 39.72 24.63
CA ALA A 654 -24.77 39.03 25.87
C ALA A 654 -24.23 37.61 25.62
N ASN A 655 -23.09 37.29 26.23
CA ASN A 655 -22.48 35.96 26.17
C ASN A 655 -23.34 34.94 26.94
N THR A 656 -24.29 34.35 26.23
CA THR A 656 -25.21 33.31 26.71
C THR A 656 -24.92 32.01 25.98
N LEU A 657 -25.31 30.87 26.56
CA LEU A 657 -25.15 29.56 25.90
C LEU A 657 -25.77 29.53 24.48
N ALA A 658 -26.91 30.19 24.27
CA ALA A 658 -27.54 30.27 22.96
C ALA A 658 -26.71 31.10 21.95
N SER A 659 -26.05 32.18 22.41
CA SER A 659 -25.13 32.98 21.58
C SER A 659 -23.86 32.20 21.26
N ALA A 660 -23.25 31.56 22.26
CA ALA A 660 -22.08 30.72 22.09
C ALA A 660 -22.36 29.52 21.16
N GLU A 661 -23.55 28.92 21.21
CA GLU A 661 -23.91 27.80 20.32
C GLU A 661 -24.09 28.25 18.86
N ARG A 662 -24.73 29.40 18.61
CA ARG A 662 -24.77 29.99 17.26
C ARG A 662 -23.36 30.31 16.76
N GLY A 663 -22.52 30.88 17.62
CA GLY A 663 -21.12 31.14 17.35
C GLY A 663 -20.32 29.89 17.03
N ARG A 664 -20.57 28.79 17.75
CA ARG A 664 -19.95 27.48 17.55
C ARG A 664 -20.26 26.93 16.17
N LEU A 665 -21.53 27.03 15.73
CA LEU A 665 -21.95 26.58 14.41
C LEU A 665 -21.20 27.36 13.31
N ILE A 666 -21.14 28.68 13.43
CA ILE A 666 -20.45 29.54 12.48
C ILE A 666 -18.94 29.27 12.49
N TYR A 667 -18.33 29.16 13.67
CA TYR A 667 -16.90 28.84 13.81
C TYR A 667 -16.57 27.49 13.16
N THR A 668 -17.43 26.48 13.38
CA THR A 668 -17.26 25.13 12.79
C THR A 668 -17.33 25.16 11.27
N GLN A 669 -18.21 25.98 10.71
CA GLN A 669 -18.40 26.10 9.26
C GLN A 669 -17.30 26.93 8.59
N SER A 670 -16.84 28.00 9.24
CA SER A 670 -16.08 29.08 8.59
C SER A 670 -14.64 29.23 9.09
N CYS A 671 -14.38 28.88 10.35
CA CYS A 671 -13.10 29.15 11.01
C CYS A 671 -12.25 27.89 11.22
N VAL A 672 -12.87 26.71 11.42
CA VAL A 672 -12.19 25.43 11.70
C VAL A 672 -11.20 25.01 10.61
N THR A 673 -11.47 25.29 9.33
CA THR A 673 -10.56 24.92 8.23
C THR A 673 -9.15 25.46 8.41
N CYS A 674 -9.01 26.63 9.06
CA CYS A 674 -7.72 27.24 9.37
C CYS A 674 -7.33 27.11 10.85
N HIS A 675 -8.26 27.38 11.77
CA HIS A 675 -7.95 27.40 13.21
C HIS A 675 -8.06 26.04 13.90
N GLY A 676 -8.66 25.05 13.25
CA GLY A 676 -8.90 23.71 13.79
C GLY A 676 -10.00 23.67 14.84
N VAL A 677 -10.47 22.45 15.13
CA VAL A 677 -11.51 22.22 16.15
C VAL A 677 -11.03 22.60 17.55
N THR A 678 -9.72 22.51 17.80
CA THR A 678 -9.12 22.87 19.09
C THR A 678 -8.71 24.35 19.17
N GLY A 679 -8.89 25.13 18.09
CA GLY A 679 -8.49 26.53 18.01
C GLY A 679 -6.99 26.77 17.88
N LYS A 680 -6.15 25.73 17.78
CA LYS A 680 -4.68 25.84 17.84
C LYS A 680 -4.00 26.27 16.53
N GLY A 681 -4.78 26.60 15.50
CA GLY A 681 -4.21 26.85 14.18
C GLY A 681 -3.75 25.56 13.49
N ASP A 682 -4.40 24.44 13.79
CA ASP A 682 -4.10 23.09 13.27
C ASP A 682 -5.17 22.59 12.29
N GLY A 683 -5.96 23.51 11.72
CA GLY A 683 -6.96 23.19 10.71
C GLY A 683 -6.32 22.58 9.44
N PRO A 684 -7.08 21.82 8.63
CA PRO A 684 -6.58 21.17 7.42
C PRO A 684 -5.81 22.10 6.46
N SER A 685 -6.16 23.39 6.41
CA SER A 685 -5.48 24.38 5.56
C SER A 685 -4.28 25.07 6.23
N ALA A 686 -4.12 24.94 7.55
CA ALA A 686 -3.05 25.61 8.29
C ALA A 686 -1.65 25.20 7.84
N VAL A 687 -1.48 23.97 7.33
CA VAL A 687 -0.20 23.42 6.86
C VAL A 687 0.40 24.25 5.70
N ALA A 688 -0.44 24.92 4.90
CA ALA A 688 -0.03 25.72 3.76
C ALA A 688 0.07 27.23 4.06
N ILE A 689 -0.33 27.69 5.25
CA ILE A 689 -0.43 29.12 5.60
C ILE A 689 0.83 29.58 6.35
N ARG A 690 1.51 30.61 5.83
CA ARG A 690 2.73 31.19 6.41
C ARG A 690 2.54 32.70 6.62
N PRO A 691 2.70 33.24 7.84
CA PRO A 691 2.83 32.53 9.13
C PRO A 691 1.55 31.74 9.47
N PRO A 692 1.63 30.68 10.31
CA PRO A 692 0.48 29.84 10.63
C PRO A 692 -0.68 30.65 11.25
N PRO A 693 -1.93 30.14 11.15
CA PRO A 693 -3.06 30.74 11.84
C PRO A 693 -2.80 30.88 13.34
N ALA A 694 -3.37 31.90 13.97
CA ALA A 694 -3.17 32.13 15.40
C ALA A 694 -3.76 30.99 16.24
N ASP A 695 -3.02 30.58 17.28
CA ASP A 695 -3.52 29.71 18.33
C ASP A 695 -4.48 30.50 19.23
N LEU A 696 -5.77 30.31 18.99
CA LEU A 696 -6.86 31.00 19.68
C LEU A 696 -6.90 30.64 21.17
N SER A 697 -6.44 29.44 21.57
CA SER A 697 -6.39 29.04 22.98
C SER A 697 -5.42 29.87 23.82
N THR A 698 -4.42 30.46 23.15
CA THR A 698 -3.51 31.43 23.76
C THR A 698 -3.99 32.86 23.50
N HIS A 699 -4.41 33.14 22.27
CA HIS A 699 -4.54 34.51 21.77
C HIS A 699 -5.84 35.21 22.13
N VAL A 700 -6.95 34.46 22.27
CA VAL A 700 -8.27 35.04 22.61
C VAL A 700 -8.20 35.81 23.93
N SER A 701 -7.48 35.28 24.92
CA SER A 701 -7.33 35.91 26.24
C SER A 701 -6.45 37.16 26.28
N LEU A 702 -5.71 37.45 25.21
CA LEU A 702 -4.75 38.56 25.14
C LEU A 702 -5.34 39.85 24.56
N HIS A 703 -6.58 39.80 24.04
CA HIS A 703 -7.21 40.89 23.31
C HIS A 703 -8.61 41.19 23.84
N THR A 704 -9.10 42.40 23.60
CA THR A 704 -10.49 42.76 23.92
C THR A 704 -11.45 42.11 22.92
N GLU A 705 -12.71 41.91 23.32
CA GLU A 705 -13.75 41.35 22.46
C GLU A 705 -13.93 42.18 21.17
N GLY A 706 -13.78 43.51 21.27
CA GLY A 706 -13.81 44.41 20.13
C GLY A 706 -12.63 44.26 19.17
N GLU A 707 -11.44 43.91 19.66
CA GLU A 707 -10.28 43.59 18.82
C GLU A 707 -10.51 42.27 18.05
N LEU A 708 -11.02 41.23 18.74
CA LEU A 708 -11.38 39.95 18.12
C LEU A 708 -12.47 40.12 17.05
N TRP A 709 -13.53 40.86 17.38
CA TRP A 709 -14.61 41.17 16.43
C TRP A 709 -14.10 41.94 15.22
N TRP A 710 -13.16 42.86 15.40
CA TRP A 710 -12.60 43.63 14.30
C TRP A 710 -11.80 42.77 13.31
N TRP A 711 -11.00 41.81 13.80
CA TRP A 711 -10.30 40.86 12.92
C TRP A 711 -11.25 39.88 12.23
N VAL A 712 -12.30 39.41 12.90
CA VAL A 712 -13.34 38.61 12.25
C VAL A 712 -14.02 39.44 11.15
N THR A 713 -14.36 40.69 11.44
CA THR A 713 -15.06 41.59 10.51
C THR A 713 -14.21 41.91 9.28
N ASN A 714 -12.94 42.26 9.47
CA ASN A 714 -12.10 42.83 8.40
C ASN A 714 -11.02 41.87 7.87
N GLY A 715 -10.90 40.68 8.46
CA GLY A 715 -9.80 39.77 8.18
C GLY A 715 -8.46 40.35 8.65
N ILE A 716 -7.38 39.76 8.14
CA ILE A 716 -6.03 40.27 8.40
C ILE A 716 -5.33 40.54 7.06
N ALA A 717 -5.12 41.82 6.76
CA ALA A 717 -4.44 42.25 5.54
C ALA A 717 -3.07 41.57 5.39
N GLY A 718 -2.81 41.01 4.21
CA GLY A 718 -1.58 40.28 3.92
C GLY A 718 -1.51 38.86 4.52
N ARG A 719 -2.59 38.36 5.12
CA ARG A 719 -2.71 36.96 5.55
C ARG A 719 -3.95 36.30 4.94
N PRO A 720 -4.01 34.95 4.87
CA PRO A 720 -5.16 34.23 4.32
C PRO A 720 -6.44 34.29 5.15
N MET A 721 -6.52 35.13 6.20
CA MET A 721 -7.74 35.29 6.99
C MET A 721 -8.68 36.27 6.28
N PRO A 722 -9.81 35.79 5.71
CA PRO A 722 -10.73 36.64 4.96
C PRO A 722 -11.51 37.58 5.89
N ALA A 723 -12.06 38.64 5.31
CA ALA A 723 -13.03 39.49 5.98
C ALA A 723 -14.41 38.82 5.97
N TRP A 724 -15.08 38.74 7.12
CA TRP A 724 -16.38 38.08 7.23
C TRP A 724 -17.56 39.05 7.21
N ARG A 725 -17.33 40.37 7.15
CA ARG A 725 -18.41 41.37 7.09
C ARG A 725 -19.35 41.24 5.89
N ASP A 726 -18.90 40.60 4.81
CA ASP A 726 -19.67 40.42 3.59
C ASP A 726 -20.48 39.10 3.60
N ALA A 727 -20.22 38.21 4.58
CA ALA A 727 -20.81 36.88 4.68
C ALA A 727 -21.58 36.62 5.98
N LEU A 728 -21.28 37.37 7.05
CA LEU A 728 -21.90 37.26 8.37
C LEU A 728 -22.44 38.62 8.80
N THR A 729 -23.60 38.64 9.45
CA THR A 729 -24.18 39.83 10.09
C THR A 729 -23.37 40.26 11.32
N ASP A 730 -23.59 41.48 11.81
CA ASP A 730 -22.86 42.03 12.96
C ASP A 730 -23.05 41.17 14.22
N ASP A 731 -24.29 40.72 14.45
CA ASP A 731 -24.67 39.87 15.59
C ASP A 731 -24.03 38.48 15.49
N GLU A 732 -24.00 37.88 14.29
CA GLU A 732 -23.34 36.58 14.05
C GLU A 732 -21.83 36.64 14.30
N ARG A 733 -21.18 37.75 13.94
CA ARG A 733 -19.75 37.94 14.23
C ARG A 733 -19.51 38.11 15.74
N TRP A 734 -20.45 38.72 16.47
CA TRP A 734 -20.40 38.76 17.94
C TRP A 734 -20.68 37.41 18.60
N ASP A 735 -21.58 36.61 18.04
CA ASP A 735 -21.84 35.23 18.48
C ASP A 735 -20.56 34.37 18.35
N VAL A 736 -19.81 34.50 17.24
CA VAL A 736 -18.51 33.82 17.06
C VAL A 736 -17.49 34.25 18.12
N VAL A 737 -17.43 35.55 18.44
CA VAL A 737 -16.53 36.07 19.48
C VAL A 737 -16.91 35.51 20.85
N ASN A 738 -18.20 35.44 21.18
CA ASN A 738 -18.70 34.81 22.41
C ASN A 738 -18.29 33.33 22.49
N TYR A 739 -18.46 32.56 21.41
CA TYR A 739 -17.99 31.18 21.35
C TYR A 739 -16.47 31.07 21.55
N MET A 740 -15.67 31.90 20.88
CA MET A 740 -14.21 31.88 21.00
C MET A 740 -13.77 32.15 22.45
N ILE A 741 -14.44 33.06 23.13
CA ILE A 741 -14.18 33.38 24.54
C ILE A 741 -14.58 32.20 25.44
N ASP A 742 -15.72 31.57 25.19
CA ASP A 742 -16.22 30.45 26.01
C ASP A 742 -15.41 29.16 25.82
N GLU A 743 -14.96 28.87 24.60
CA GLU A 743 -14.29 27.60 24.28
C GLU A 743 -12.77 27.71 24.43
N PHE A 744 -12.17 28.83 24.03
CA PHE A 744 -10.72 28.95 23.92
C PHE A 744 -10.09 29.86 24.97
N SER A 745 -10.87 30.55 25.81
CA SER A 745 -10.30 31.28 26.95
C SER A 745 -10.10 30.36 28.16
N PRO A 746 -8.91 30.34 28.79
CA PRO A 746 -8.68 29.54 29.99
C PRO A 746 -9.51 29.98 31.22
N ASN A 747 -10.19 31.14 31.15
CA ASN A 747 -11.08 31.66 32.19
C ASN A 747 -12.54 31.79 31.71
N ALA A 748 -13.07 30.82 30.95
CA ALA A 748 -14.45 30.82 30.46
C ALA A 748 -15.45 31.10 31.61
N ARG A 749 -15.99 32.32 31.63
CA ARG A 749 -17.02 32.74 32.58
C ARG A 749 -18.36 32.22 32.08
N ARG A 750 -18.71 30.99 32.43
CA ARG A 750 -20.09 30.53 32.33
C ARG A 750 -20.90 31.25 33.41
N THR A 751 -21.47 32.40 33.09
CA THR A 751 -22.65 32.87 33.83
C THR A 751 -23.82 31.95 33.45
N PRO A 752 -24.52 31.36 34.45
CA PRO A 752 -25.56 30.37 34.22
C PRO A 752 -26.77 30.90 33.45
#